data_AF-A0A1Q5JBF5-F1
#
_entry.id   AF-A0A1Q5JBF5-F1
#
_cell.length_a   1.000
_cell.length_b   1.000
_cell.length_c   1.000
_cell.angle_alpha   90.00
_cell.angle_beta   90.00
_cell.angle_gamma   90.00
#
_symmetry.space_group_name_H-M   'P 1'
#
loop_
_entity.id
_entity.type
_entity.pdbx_description
1 polymer ?
#
loop_
_entity_poly.entity_id
_entity_poly.type
_entity_poly.pdbx_seq_one_letter_code
_entity_poly.pdbx_strand_id
1 'polypeptide(L)'
;MVPAAAHAPAPPPAAGPRAANGLALTPPMGFNNWNSTHCRAEFDEEMVRGIADIFVEKGLKDAGYEYVNLDDCWAVPERDAEGKLVADPVRFPHGIKAVADYVHAKGLKLGIYTSAGTRTCDSVGIPGALGHEFSDARQFADWGVDYLKYDNCNNQGVDAKERYTTMRDALAATGRPIVYSMCEWGENKPWEWAAELGNLWRTTGDINDSWGSMLSIMKQNLPLSAAAGPGHWNDPDMLEVGNGGMTDTEYRTHFSMWSVMAAPLLIGSDLRTASRETFDILSNEEVIAVDQDPLGKQGEVLSSEGGRWVVAKEMKDGSRAVALFNETGSPQRIATTAAAVGLPRASGYTVRDLWDHATRNTAGGLSATVPPHGTVLLRVAADRRWAAHPPAVELALEGSPLVEAGRTATLTTKATDLGRTPALTVSAALTGPSGWRVEAASPTRTAALPTGRALATRWRVTAPAGAAPGGYDLALTVQYRSLTGERIRSAVAFRAHVVVPPPAGGGYLGDLPQLSASNGYGPVEKDTSNGESAAGDGHPLTIGGQVYAKGLGVHAASSVEYYAGGACDTVTAQVGVDDEKGAKGSVTFEIRADGRKAASTGVLTNAMAPQPLSADVTGAQVVRLVVTDGGDGVDSDHGDWGDLRITC
;
A
#
# COMPACT_ATOMS: atom_id res chain seq x y z
N MET A 1 64.16 33.89 -32.35
CA MET A 1 63.53 33.25 -31.18
C MET A 1 62.18 33.92 -30.96
N VAL A 2 61.10 33.18 -31.22
CA VAL A 2 59.70 33.58 -30.99
C VAL A 2 59.10 32.42 -30.20
N PRO A 3 58.44 32.66 -29.05
CA PRO A 3 58.02 31.58 -28.16
C PRO A 3 56.79 30.86 -28.70
N ALA A 4 56.74 29.54 -28.47
CA ALA A 4 55.65 28.66 -28.86
C ALA A 4 54.41 28.90 -27.98
N ALA A 5 53.24 29.03 -28.63
CA ALA A 5 51.95 29.15 -27.96
C ALA A 5 51.51 27.80 -27.37
N ALA A 6 51.24 27.78 -26.07
CA ALA A 6 50.64 26.64 -25.38
C ALA A 6 49.20 26.43 -25.88
N HIS A 7 48.90 25.22 -26.36
CA HIS A 7 47.55 24.81 -26.73
C HIS A 7 46.73 24.53 -25.48
N ALA A 8 45.52 25.11 -25.40
CA ALA A 8 44.52 24.75 -24.42
C ALA A 8 44.04 23.30 -24.64
N PRO A 9 43.71 22.54 -23.59
CA PRO A 9 43.23 21.18 -23.73
C PRO A 9 41.82 21.16 -24.37
N ALA A 10 41.61 20.23 -25.29
CA ALA A 10 40.32 20.04 -25.96
C ALA A 10 39.24 19.57 -24.96
N PRO A 11 37.98 20.00 -25.10
CA PRO A 11 36.89 19.51 -24.27
C PRO A 11 36.70 18.00 -24.48
N PRO A 12 36.32 17.25 -23.43
CA PRO A 12 36.08 15.82 -23.55
C PRO A 12 34.94 15.55 -24.54
N PRO A 13 34.95 14.40 -25.23
CA PRO A 13 33.88 14.06 -26.16
C PRO A 13 32.56 13.95 -25.40
N ALA A 14 31.50 14.53 -25.97
CA ALA A 14 30.15 14.43 -25.43
C ALA A 14 29.74 12.95 -25.33
N ALA A 15 29.42 12.50 -24.13
CA ALA A 15 28.88 11.18 -23.88
C ALA A 15 27.52 11.06 -24.58
N GLY A 16 27.32 9.97 -25.33
CA GLY A 16 26.01 9.62 -25.89
C GLY A 16 24.99 9.29 -24.79
N PRO A 17 23.69 9.27 -25.12
CA PRO A 17 22.63 9.16 -24.12
C PRO A 17 22.45 7.71 -23.66
N ARG A 18 22.90 7.41 -22.43
CA ARG A 18 22.23 6.52 -21.46
C ARG A 18 23.04 6.53 -20.16
N ALA A 19 22.53 7.18 -19.12
CA ALA A 19 23.11 7.04 -17.81
C ALA A 19 22.85 5.63 -17.28
N ALA A 20 23.95 4.94 -16.98
CA ALA A 20 23.97 3.87 -16.02
C ALA A 20 25.42 3.83 -15.52
N ASN A 21 25.67 4.37 -14.34
CA ASN A 21 26.94 4.23 -13.62
C ASN A 21 27.25 2.74 -13.26
N GLY A 22 26.51 1.78 -13.80
CA GLY A 22 26.65 0.34 -13.57
C GLY A 22 26.06 -0.13 -12.25
N LEU A 23 25.40 0.75 -11.48
CA LEU A 23 24.85 0.46 -10.16
C LEU A 23 23.33 0.28 -10.20
N ALA A 24 22.77 -0.23 -9.09
CA ALA A 24 21.33 -0.43 -8.89
C ALA A 24 20.64 -1.16 -10.07
N LEU A 25 21.26 -2.22 -10.60
CA LEU A 25 20.67 -3.02 -11.69
C LEU A 25 19.38 -3.74 -11.28
N THR A 26 19.16 -3.88 -9.98
CA THR A 26 17.89 -4.16 -9.30
C THR A 26 17.63 -3.03 -8.29
N PRO A 27 16.39 -2.85 -7.80
CA PRO A 27 16.09 -1.83 -6.81
C PRO A 27 16.99 -1.98 -5.56
N PRO A 28 17.56 -0.89 -5.01
CA PRO A 28 18.37 -0.98 -3.80
C PRO A 28 17.60 -1.55 -2.61
N MET A 29 18.24 -2.43 -1.83
CA MET A 29 17.69 -2.97 -0.59
C MET A 29 18.57 -2.60 0.59
N GLY A 30 17.98 -2.13 1.69
CA GLY A 30 18.76 -1.66 2.82
C GLY A 30 17.93 -1.18 3.99
N PHE A 31 18.49 -0.24 4.73
CA PHE A 31 17.90 0.41 5.89
C PHE A 31 18.13 1.92 5.79
N ASN A 32 17.21 2.70 6.34
CA ASN A 32 17.37 4.12 6.58
C ASN A 32 16.73 4.47 7.95
N ASN A 33 17.42 5.25 8.78
CA ASN A 33 16.97 5.51 10.15
C ASN A 33 15.79 6.49 10.29
N TRP A 34 15.48 7.29 9.27
CA TRP A 34 14.59 8.45 9.40
C TRP A 34 13.23 8.13 10.02
N ASN A 35 12.52 7.13 9.50
CA ASN A 35 11.18 6.79 9.99
C ASN A 35 11.18 6.31 11.44
N SER A 36 12.26 5.67 11.89
CA SER A 36 12.36 5.15 13.25
C SER A 36 12.87 6.19 14.24
N THR A 37 13.93 6.94 13.93
CA THR A 37 14.61 7.79 14.92
C THR A 37 14.47 9.29 14.65
N HIS A 38 14.21 9.70 13.42
CA HIS A 38 14.46 11.08 12.96
C HIS A 38 15.83 11.57 13.48
N CYS A 39 15.87 12.78 14.03
CA CYS A 39 17.03 13.38 14.69
C CYS A 39 17.12 13.08 16.20
N ARG A 40 16.40 12.10 16.74
CA ARG A 40 16.46 11.79 18.19
C ARG A 40 17.82 11.20 18.57
N ALA A 41 18.11 11.16 19.87
CA ALA A 41 19.43 10.80 20.39
C ALA A 41 19.84 9.35 20.07
N GLU A 42 18.87 8.48 19.80
CA GLU A 42 19.10 7.08 19.42
C GLU A 42 19.73 6.93 18.02
N PHE A 43 19.78 8.00 17.22
CA PHE A 43 20.52 8.02 15.96
C PHE A 43 22.01 8.35 16.19
N ASP A 44 22.82 7.32 16.34
CA ASP A 44 24.24 7.42 16.61
C ASP A 44 25.04 6.27 15.98
N GLU A 45 26.36 6.29 16.17
CA GLU A 45 27.28 5.27 15.69
C GLU A 45 26.94 3.86 16.21
N GLU A 46 26.47 3.71 17.45
CA GLU A 46 26.13 2.41 18.03
C GLU A 46 24.87 1.81 17.38
N MET A 47 23.87 2.65 17.11
CA MET A 47 22.67 2.27 16.38
C MET A 47 23.01 1.72 15.00
N VAL A 48 23.82 2.44 14.23
CA VAL A 48 24.21 2.06 12.87
C VAL A 48 24.97 0.73 12.87
N ARG A 49 25.90 0.56 13.82
CA ARG A 49 26.64 -0.71 14.01
C ARG A 49 25.68 -1.85 14.37
N GLY A 50 24.72 -1.61 15.26
CA GLY A 50 23.71 -2.58 15.67
C GLY A 50 22.82 -3.05 14.52
N ILE A 51 22.40 -2.13 13.64
CA ILE A 51 21.65 -2.50 12.42
C ILE A 51 22.52 -3.35 11.48
N ALA A 52 23.77 -2.95 11.25
CA ALA A 52 24.70 -3.71 10.42
C ALA A 52 24.94 -5.13 10.97
N ASP A 53 25.01 -5.28 12.30
CA ASP A 53 25.12 -6.58 12.96
C ASP A 53 23.84 -7.41 12.77
N ILE A 54 22.66 -6.82 12.98
CA ILE A 54 21.36 -7.48 12.79
C ILE A 54 21.19 -7.96 11.34
N PHE A 55 21.63 -7.18 10.35
CA PHE A 55 21.57 -7.59 8.95
C PHE A 55 22.28 -8.94 8.71
N VAL A 56 23.43 -9.13 9.34
CA VAL A 56 24.19 -10.38 9.27
C VAL A 56 23.56 -11.46 10.15
N GLU A 57 23.27 -11.16 11.41
CA GLU A 57 22.82 -12.13 12.40
C GLU A 57 21.42 -12.71 12.11
N LYS A 58 20.54 -11.90 11.50
CA LYS A 58 19.17 -12.30 11.14
C LYS A 58 19.04 -12.73 9.68
N GLY A 59 20.13 -12.77 8.92
CA GLY A 59 20.12 -13.22 7.52
C GLY A 59 19.51 -12.23 6.52
N LEU A 60 19.25 -10.98 6.91
CA LEU A 60 18.75 -9.96 5.97
C LEU A 60 19.78 -9.63 4.89
N LYS A 61 21.07 -9.66 5.23
CA LYS A 61 22.14 -9.53 4.24
C LYS A 61 22.04 -10.60 3.16
N ASP A 62 21.82 -11.85 3.55
CA ASP A 62 21.70 -12.97 2.62
C ASP A 62 20.41 -12.89 1.79
N ALA A 63 19.36 -12.28 2.36
CA ALA A 63 18.13 -11.95 1.65
C ALA A 63 18.28 -10.77 0.66
N GLY A 64 19.38 -9.99 0.73
CA GLY A 64 19.72 -8.94 -0.23
C GLY A 64 19.87 -7.53 0.35
N TYR A 65 19.54 -7.31 1.63
CA TYR A 65 19.68 -5.99 2.27
C TYR A 65 21.15 -5.66 2.50
N GLU A 66 21.70 -4.72 1.72
CA GLU A 66 23.13 -4.42 1.74
C GLU A 66 23.47 -2.98 2.13
N TYR A 67 22.53 -2.04 2.00
CA TYR A 67 22.75 -0.63 2.31
C TYR A 67 22.33 -0.27 3.74
N VAL A 68 23.22 0.33 4.53
CA VAL A 68 22.91 0.93 5.84
C VAL A 68 23.02 2.44 5.67
N ASN A 69 21.89 3.11 5.44
CA ASN A 69 21.85 4.52 5.09
C ASN A 69 21.66 5.41 6.33
N LEU A 70 22.48 6.44 6.42
CA LEU A 70 22.33 7.54 7.37
C LEU A 70 21.46 8.63 6.73
N ASP A 71 20.41 9.06 7.45
CA ASP A 71 19.58 10.20 7.06
C ASP A 71 20.05 11.50 7.75
N ASP A 72 19.21 12.54 7.77
CA ASP A 72 19.54 13.86 8.32
C ASP A 72 20.06 13.83 9.77
N CYS A 73 20.67 14.93 10.22
CA CYS A 73 21.20 15.14 11.57
C CYS A 73 22.46 14.33 11.95
N TRP A 74 23.24 13.86 10.97
CA TRP A 74 24.51 13.16 11.22
C TRP A 74 25.72 14.10 11.42
N ALA A 75 25.62 15.35 10.97
CA ALA A 75 26.68 16.37 11.02
C ALA A 75 26.34 17.50 12.00
N VAL A 76 27.34 18.32 12.34
CA VAL A 76 27.10 19.60 13.04
C VAL A 76 26.55 20.65 12.05
N PRO A 77 25.83 21.70 12.53
CA PRO A 77 25.16 22.67 11.66
C PRO A 77 26.08 23.57 10.82
N GLU A 78 27.38 23.58 11.10
CA GLU A 78 28.35 24.46 10.44
C GLU A 78 29.50 23.63 9.82
N ARG A 79 29.98 24.09 8.66
CA ARG A 79 31.20 23.55 8.05
C ARG A 79 32.43 24.00 8.86
N ASP A 80 33.52 23.27 8.74
CA ASP A 80 34.80 23.72 9.31
C ASP A 80 35.40 24.91 8.53
N ALA A 81 36.58 25.38 8.97
CA ALA A 81 37.27 26.52 8.36
C ALA A 81 37.68 26.26 6.90
N GLU A 82 37.81 25.00 6.50
CA GLU A 82 38.12 24.54 5.15
C GLU A 82 36.85 24.33 4.29
N GLY A 83 35.66 24.59 4.85
CA GLY A 83 34.38 24.43 4.16
C GLY A 83 33.91 22.97 4.05
N LYS A 84 34.44 22.07 4.88
CA LYS A 84 34.07 20.65 4.91
C LYS A 84 32.96 20.34 5.90
N LEU A 85 32.20 19.29 5.62
CA LEU A 85 31.21 18.77 6.55
C LEU A 85 31.92 18.10 7.74
N VAL A 86 31.39 18.29 8.94
CA VAL A 86 31.93 17.74 10.18
C VAL A 86 30.86 16.87 10.83
N ALA A 87 31.14 15.57 10.97
CA ALA A 87 30.26 14.63 11.67
C ALA A 87 30.03 15.12 13.12
N ASP A 88 28.81 14.95 13.63
CA ASP A 88 28.51 15.30 15.02
C ASP A 88 29.38 14.45 15.96
N PRO A 89 30.26 15.05 16.78
CA PRO A 89 31.22 14.30 17.61
C PRO A 89 30.56 13.58 18.80
N VAL A 90 29.30 13.90 19.13
CA VAL A 90 28.52 13.18 20.13
C VAL A 90 27.91 11.92 19.52
N ARG A 91 27.32 12.03 18.32
CA ARG A 91 26.69 10.89 17.63
C ARG A 91 27.70 9.95 16.98
N PHE A 92 28.73 10.53 16.38
CA PHE A 92 29.75 9.85 15.59
C PHE A 92 31.14 10.23 16.09
N PRO A 93 31.51 9.83 17.32
CA PRO A 93 32.78 10.22 17.95
C PRO A 93 34.02 9.77 17.17
N HIS A 94 33.89 8.75 16.31
CA HIS A 94 34.97 8.25 15.45
C HIS A 94 34.85 8.72 13.99
N GLY A 95 33.84 9.55 13.68
CA GLY A 95 33.55 10.07 12.35
C GLY A 95 32.99 9.04 11.36
N ILE A 96 32.42 9.52 10.26
CA ILE A 96 31.70 8.68 9.28
C ILE A 96 32.59 7.62 8.63
N LYS A 97 33.87 7.91 8.39
CA LYS A 97 34.80 6.92 7.83
C LYS A 97 34.90 5.66 8.70
N ALA A 98 34.96 5.81 10.03
CA ALA A 98 35.05 4.65 10.93
C ALA A 98 33.77 3.81 10.90
N VAL A 99 32.61 4.46 10.73
CA VAL A 99 31.32 3.78 10.53
C VAL A 99 31.30 3.02 9.20
N ALA A 100 31.74 3.66 8.11
CA ALA A 100 31.85 3.03 6.80
C ALA A 100 32.76 1.80 6.83
N ASP A 101 33.95 1.94 7.43
CA ASP A 101 34.90 0.84 7.59
C ASP A 101 34.28 -0.34 8.37
N TYR A 102 33.47 -0.07 9.41
CA TYR A 102 32.76 -1.11 10.16
C TYR A 102 31.69 -1.82 9.32
N VAL A 103 30.84 -1.05 8.63
CA VAL A 103 29.78 -1.56 7.76
C VAL A 103 30.39 -2.40 6.62
N HIS A 104 31.48 -1.93 6.00
CA HIS A 104 32.22 -2.67 4.98
C HIS A 104 32.85 -3.95 5.52
N ALA A 105 33.35 -3.97 6.77
CA ALA A 105 33.88 -5.17 7.39
C ALA A 105 32.82 -6.27 7.59
N LYS A 106 31.53 -5.90 7.63
CA LYS A 106 30.38 -6.83 7.61
C LYS A 106 29.98 -7.25 6.20
N GLY A 107 30.66 -6.73 5.18
CA GLY A 107 30.35 -6.91 3.76
C GLY A 107 29.04 -6.24 3.35
N LEU A 108 28.69 -5.14 4.02
CA LEU A 108 27.58 -4.25 3.71
C LEU A 108 28.13 -2.95 3.09
N LYS A 109 27.24 -2.02 2.75
CA LYS A 109 27.51 -0.71 2.13
C LYS A 109 26.93 0.41 2.98
N LEU A 110 27.61 1.56 3.04
CA LEU A 110 27.15 2.71 3.83
C LEU A 110 26.53 3.78 2.91
N GLY A 111 25.35 4.26 3.26
CA GLY A 111 24.75 5.45 2.64
C GLY A 111 24.81 6.68 3.51
N ILE A 112 24.78 7.86 2.89
CA ILE A 112 24.73 9.15 3.55
C ILE A 112 23.66 10.05 2.94
N TYR A 113 23.32 11.11 3.65
CA TYR A 113 22.30 12.07 3.28
C TYR A 113 22.84 13.50 3.24
N THR A 114 22.38 14.28 2.27
CA THR A 114 22.45 15.75 2.27
C THR A 114 21.35 16.30 1.34
N SER A 115 21.27 17.62 1.16
CA SER A 115 20.28 18.28 0.31
C SER A 115 20.90 18.99 -0.88
N ALA A 116 20.18 19.00 -2.01
CA ALA A 116 20.35 19.89 -3.15
C ALA A 116 19.87 21.33 -2.83
N GLY A 117 20.34 21.84 -1.70
CA GLY A 117 20.04 23.16 -1.16
C GLY A 117 21.13 23.62 -0.21
N THR A 118 20.92 24.77 0.44
CA THR A 118 21.91 25.36 1.35
C THR A 118 21.92 24.72 2.74
N ARG A 119 20.80 24.10 3.14
CA ARG A 119 20.63 23.30 4.36
C ARG A 119 19.74 22.09 4.09
N THR A 120 19.86 21.07 4.92
CA THR A 120 18.94 19.93 4.92
C THR A 120 17.56 20.29 5.47
N CYS A 121 16.63 19.34 5.49
CA CYS A 121 15.21 19.60 5.78
C CYS A 121 14.91 19.85 7.24
N ASP A 122 15.68 19.28 8.18
CA ASP A 122 15.47 19.55 9.60
C ASP A 122 15.60 21.06 9.92
N SER A 123 14.81 21.50 10.90
CA SER A 123 14.74 22.91 11.30
C SER A 123 16.07 23.49 11.80
N VAL A 124 16.89 22.68 12.47
CA VAL A 124 18.26 23.04 12.82
C VAL A 124 19.13 22.90 11.57
N GLY A 125 19.00 21.75 10.88
CA GLY A 125 19.54 21.46 9.56
C GLY A 125 21.07 21.44 9.52
N ILE A 126 21.65 20.42 8.88
CA ILE A 126 23.08 20.40 8.58
C ILE A 126 23.34 21.15 7.25
N PRO A 127 24.59 21.54 6.94
CA PRO A 127 24.90 22.18 5.68
C PRO A 127 24.49 21.30 4.49
N GLY A 128 23.72 21.87 3.57
CA GLY A 128 23.40 21.24 2.28
C GLY A 128 24.56 21.40 1.29
N ALA A 129 24.48 20.72 0.15
CA ALA A 129 25.58 20.65 -0.81
C ALA A 129 25.47 21.66 -1.97
N LEU A 130 24.43 22.50 -2.04
CA LEU A 130 24.30 23.48 -3.12
C LEU A 130 25.50 24.45 -3.15
N GLY A 131 26.27 24.43 -4.23
CA GLY A 131 27.53 25.17 -4.37
C GLY A 131 28.76 24.50 -3.74
N HIS A 132 28.60 23.34 -3.11
CA HIS A 132 29.65 22.55 -2.46
C HIS A 132 29.75 21.12 -3.02
N GLU A 133 29.04 20.80 -4.11
CA GLU A 133 28.79 19.44 -4.60
C GLU A 133 30.09 18.66 -4.84
N PHE A 134 31.06 19.27 -5.53
CA PHE A 134 32.37 18.62 -5.80
C PHE A 134 33.20 18.39 -4.54
N SER A 135 33.11 19.29 -3.57
CA SER A 135 33.82 19.16 -2.29
C SER A 135 33.22 18.04 -1.44
N ASP A 136 31.89 17.99 -1.38
CA ASP A 136 31.13 17.06 -0.55
C ASP A 136 31.16 15.66 -1.16
N ALA A 137 30.96 15.53 -2.47
CA ALA A 137 31.10 14.25 -3.18
C ALA A 137 32.50 13.66 -2.98
N ARG A 138 33.56 14.48 -3.03
CA ARG A 138 34.92 14.02 -2.72
C ARG A 138 35.02 13.51 -1.29
N GLN A 139 34.49 14.27 -0.33
CA GLN A 139 34.54 13.89 1.08
C GLN A 139 33.79 12.58 1.35
N PHE A 140 32.61 12.39 0.75
CA PHE A 140 31.85 11.13 0.82
C PHE A 140 32.66 9.96 0.24
N ALA A 141 33.33 10.17 -0.90
CA ALA A 141 34.19 9.15 -1.49
C ALA A 141 35.40 8.81 -0.60
N ASP A 142 36.03 9.82 0.01
CA ASP A 142 37.17 9.65 0.93
C ASP A 142 36.76 8.91 2.22
N TRP A 143 35.52 9.10 2.68
CA TRP A 143 34.94 8.34 3.80
C TRP A 143 34.50 6.92 3.44
N GLY A 144 34.39 6.60 2.15
CA GLY A 144 33.96 5.28 1.70
C GLY A 144 32.44 5.13 1.58
N VAL A 145 31.69 6.21 1.40
CA VAL A 145 30.23 6.15 1.17
C VAL A 145 29.92 5.45 -0.17
N ASP A 146 28.86 4.64 -0.21
CA ASP A 146 28.43 3.85 -1.37
C ASP A 146 27.06 4.27 -1.92
N TYR A 147 26.33 5.12 -1.19
CA TYR A 147 24.99 5.56 -1.51
C TYR A 147 24.78 7.01 -1.05
N LEU A 148 24.17 7.86 -1.87
CA LEU A 148 23.77 9.21 -1.52
C LEU A 148 22.26 9.38 -1.68
N LYS A 149 21.53 9.67 -0.59
CA LYS A 149 20.21 10.29 -0.63
C LYS A 149 20.39 11.82 -0.72
N TYR A 150 19.85 12.43 -1.76
CA TYR A 150 20.06 13.85 -2.07
C TYR A 150 18.72 14.59 -2.15
N ASP A 151 18.41 15.34 -1.09
CA ASP A 151 17.13 16.00 -0.85
C ASP A 151 16.92 17.29 -1.64
N ASN A 152 15.78 17.96 -1.44
CA ASN A 152 15.36 19.14 -2.20
C ASN A 152 15.06 20.38 -1.33
N CYS A 153 15.15 20.29 0.00
CA CYS A 153 14.95 21.43 0.90
C CYS A 153 15.99 22.55 0.69
N ASN A 154 15.57 23.80 0.91
CA ASN A 154 16.43 25.00 0.84
C ASN A 154 17.14 25.18 -0.53
N ASN A 155 16.51 24.74 -1.62
CA ASN A 155 17.07 24.74 -2.98
C ASN A 155 17.27 26.13 -3.64
N GLN A 156 16.88 27.21 -2.96
CA GLN A 156 17.01 28.60 -3.42
C GLN A 156 16.27 28.92 -4.73
N GLY A 157 15.31 28.09 -5.14
CA GLY A 157 14.61 28.22 -6.42
C GLY A 157 15.48 27.91 -7.64
N VAL A 158 16.64 27.29 -7.46
CA VAL A 158 17.48 26.82 -8.56
C VAL A 158 16.82 25.61 -9.21
N ASP A 159 16.89 25.52 -10.54
CA ASP A 159 16.29 24.44 -11.32
C ASP A 159 16.71 23.06 -10.80
N ALA A 160 15.75 22.13 -10.72
CA ALA A 160 16.01 20.79 -10.21
C ALA A 160 17.00 20.04 -11.10
N LYS A 161 16.78 20.03 -12.43
CA LYS A 161 17.66 19.31 -13.34
C LYS A 161 19.09 19.85 -13.26
N GLU A 162 19.29 21.16 -13.12
CA GLU A 162 20.60 21.78 -12.91
C GLU A 162 21.30 21.29 -11.63
N ARG A 163 20.61 21.36 -10.48
CA ARG A 163 21.18 20.96 -9.19
C ARG A 163 21.54 19.47 -9.16
N TYR A 164 20.61 18.62 -9.61
CA TYR A 164 20.81 17.17 -9.66
C TYR A 164 21.88 16.78 -10.68
N THR A 165 22.02 17.51 -11.80
CA THR A 165 23.12 17.30 -12.76
C THR A 165 24.48 17.62 -12.14
N THR A 166 24.57 18.71 -11.38
CA THR A 166 25.82 19.15 -10.75
C THR A 166 26.34 18.11 -9.76
N MET A 167 25.46 17.58 -8.90
CA MET A 167 25.84 16.52 -7.97
C MET A 167 26.15 15.19 -8.70
N ARG A 168 25.42 14.83 -9.77
CA ARG A 168 25.78 13.69 -10.63
C ARG A 168 27.23 13.80 -11.14
N ASP A 169 27.60 14.97 -11.67
CA ASP A 169 28.94 15.21 -12.20
C ASP A 169 30.01 15.19 -11.09
N ALA A 170 29.68 15.75 -9.93
CA ALA A 170 30.53 15.70 -8.74
C ALA A 170 30.80 14.26 -8.28
N LEU A 171 29.75 13.42 -8.18
CA LEU A 171 29.87 12.00 -7.84
C LEU A 171 30.70 11.23 -8.87
N ALA A 172 30.46 11.45 -10.16
CA ALA A 172 31.24 10.82 -11.23
C ALA A 172 32.73 11.20 -11.18
N ALA A 173 33.04 12.47 -10.89
CA ALA A 173 34.40 12.95 -10.73
C ALA A 173 35.14 12.29 -9.54
N THR A 174 34.41 11.70 -8.59
CA THR A 174 35.03 10.94 -7.48
C THR A 174 35.83 9.73 -7.94
N GLY A 175 35.37 9.07 -9.01
CA GLY A 175 35.85 7.74 -9.40
C GLY A 175 35.38 6.61 -8.49
N ARG A 176 34.67 6.90 -7.40
CA ARG A 176 34.04 5.90 -6.53
C ARG A 176 32.61 5.63 -7.02
N PRO A 177 32.19 4.36 -7.15
CA PRO A 177 30.80 4.04 -7.44
C PRO A 177 29.92 4.38 -6.24
N ILE A 178 29.02 5.37 -6.41
CA ILE A 178 28.06 5.80 -5.39
C ILE A 178 26.67 5.76 -6.03
N VAL A 179 25.72 5.04 -5.42
CA VAL A 179 24.31 5.03 -5.84
C VAL A 179 23.74 6.42 -5.61
N TYR A 180 23.10 6.99 -6.64
CA TYR A 180 22.55 8.34 -6.57
C TYR A 180 21.02 8.33 -6.47
N SER A 181 20.52 8.60 -5.27
CA SER A 181 19.10 8.61 -4.91
C SER A 181 18.58 10.04 -4.79
N MET A 182 17.71 10.45 -5.69
CA MET A 182 17.19 11.82 -5.76
C MET A 182 15.89 11.93 -4.96
N CYS A 183 15.80 12.90 -4.06
CA CYS A 183 14.68 13.07 -3.16
C CYS A 183 14.07 14.47 -3.36
N GLU A 184 13.36 14.66 -4.48
CA GLU A 184 12.61 15.89 -4.80
C GLU A 184 11.09 15.71 -4.83
N TRP A 185 10.63 14.60 -4.25
CA TRP A 185 9.23 14.32 -3.93
C TRP A 185 8.26 14.26 -5.12
N GLY A 186 8.76 14.15 -6.34
CA GLY A 186 7.95 14.15 -7.56
C GLY A 186 7.62 15.55 -8.08
N GLU A 187 8.08 16.62 -7.43
CA GLU A 187 7.68 18.00 -7.70
C GLU A 187 7.95 18.43 -9.15
N ASN A 188 9.07 17.99 -9.73
CA ASN A 188 9.48 18.35 -11.08
C ASN A 188 9.40 17.16 -12.04
N LYS A 189 8.53 16.19 -11.74
CA LYS A 189 8.28 15.00 -12.58
C LYS A 189 9.57 14.23 -12.93
N PRO A 190 10.34 13.76 -11.93
CA PRO A 190 11.64 13.15 -12.12
C PRO A 190 11.60 11.91 -13.03
N TRP A 191 10.46 11.22 -13.11
CA TRP A 191 10.25 10.12 -14.05
C TRP A 191 10.42 10.51 -15.54
N GLU A 192 10.45 11.81 -15.89
CA GLU A 192 10.68 12.29 -17.27
C GLU A 192 12.16 12.55 -17.60
N TRP A 193 13.04 12.71 -16.60
CA TRP A 193 14.42 13.17 -16.84
C TRP A 193 15.49 12.54 -15.95
N ALA A 194 15.12 12.04 -14.77
CA ALA A 194 16.06 11.68 -13.71
C ALA A 194 16.82 10.37 -14.00
N ALA A 195 16.27 9.52 -14.87
CA ALA A 195 16.94 8.33 -15.40
C ALA A 195 18.25 8.64 -16.15
N GLU A 196 18.44 9.88 -16.63
CA GLU A 196 19.69 10.35 -17.25
C GLU A 196 20.76 10.77 -16.24
N LEU A 197 20.43 10.85 -14.96
CA LEU A 197 21.28 11.46 -13.94
C LEU A 197 21.58 10.51 -12.77
N GLY A 198 20.57 9.83 -12.25
CA GLY A 198 20.71 9.02 -11.04
C GLY A 198 20.14 7.61 -11.17
N ASN A 199 20.13 6.92 -10.03
CA ASN A 199 19.74 5.52 -9.94
C ASN A 199 18.31 5.30 -9.46
N LEU A 200 17.74 6.29 -8.80
CA LEU A 200 16.37 6.28 -8.32
C LEU A 200 15.92 7.69 -7.94
N TRP A 201 14.62 7.92 -7.96
CA TRP A 201 14.00 9.20 -7.59
C TRP A 201 12.71 9.01 -6.81
N ARG A 202 12.56 9.77 -5.72
CA ARG A 202 11.30 9.87 -4.99
C ARG A 202 10.20 10.40 -5.91
N THR A 203 9.06 9.73 -5.93
CA THR A 203 7.92 10.10 -6.80
C THR A 203 6.80 10.85 -6.08
N THR A 204 6.87 10.92 -4.75
CA THR A 204 5.84 11.51 -3.89
C THR A 204 6.47 12.20 -2.69
N GLY A 205 5.66 12.98 -1.95
CA GLY A 205 5.97 13.36 -0.57
C GLY A 205 6.20 12.15 0.35
N ASP A 206 6.61 12.44 1.58
CA ASP A 206 7.04 11.42 2.54
C ASP A 206 5.90 10.48 2.95
N ILE A 207 6.24 9.19 3.07
CA ILE A 207 5.38 8.21 3.71
C ILE A 207 5.30 8.49 5.21
N ASN A 208 4.21 8.04 5.81
CA ASN A 208 4.12 7.88 7.25
C ASN A 208 3.47 6.52 7.54
N ASP A 209 3.65 6.03 8.77
CA ASP A 209 3.18 4.73 9.20
C ASP A 209 1.65 4.69 9.42
N SER A 210 0.90 4.85 8.33
CA SER A 210 -0.54 4.73 8.28
C SER A 210 -0.99 4.13 6.95
N TRP A 211 -2.10 3.40 6.99
CA TRP A 211 -2.70 2.79 5.80
C TRP A 211 -3.00 3.82 4.69
N GLY A 212 -3.55 4.98 5.07
CA GLY A 212 -3.92 6.04 4.14
C GLY A 212 -2.72 6.62 3.39
N SER A 213 -1.61 6.85 4.09
CA SER A 213 -0.37 7.34 3.47
C SER A 213 0.21 6.32 2.49
N MET A 214 0.40 5.08 2.94
CA MET A 214 0.92 3.98 2.10
C MET A 214 0.09 3.80 0.83
N LEU A 215 -1.24 3.80 0.97
CA LEU A 215 -2.18 3.66 -0.14
C LEU A 215 -2.10 4.82 -1.14
N SER A 216 -2.05 6.06 -0.63
CA SER A 216 -1.93 7.27 -1.47
C SER A 216 -0.66 7.26 -2.31
N ILE A 217 0.46 6.92 -1.68
CA ILE A 217 1.78 6.83 -2.34
C ILE A 217 1.79 5.72 -3.40
N MET A 218 1.28 4.53 -3.06
CA MET A 218 1.18 3.42 -4.00
C MET A 218 0.38 3.82 -5.26
N LYS A 219 -0.76 4.51 -5.09
CA LYS A 219 -1.62 4.95 -6.21
C LYS A 219 -0.95 5.99 -7.10
N GLN A 220 -0.12 6.87 -6.54
CA GLN A 220 0.63 7.87 -7.30
C GLN A 220 1.80 7.24 -8.06
N ASN A 221 2.47 6.23 -7.47
CA ASN A 221 3.65 5.60 -8.07
C ASN A 221 3.31 4.54 -9.14
N LEU A 222 2.22 3.77 -8.97
CA LEU A 222 1.83 2.68 -9.88
C LEU A 222 1.75 3.10 -11.38
N PRO A 223 1.16 4.26 -11.74
CA PRO A 223 1.09 4.71 -13.14
C PRO A 223 2.44 5.04 -13.79
N LEU A 224 3.53 5.14 -13.01
CA LEU A 224 4.86 5.53 -13.50
C LEU A 224 5.71 4.33 -13.98
N SER A 225 5.11 3.16 -14.17
CA SER A 225 5.81 1.91 -14.49
C SER A 225 6.74 1.98 -15.70
N ALA A 226 6.41 2.83 -16.70
CA ALA A 226 7.21 3.00 -17.91
C ALA A 226 8.56 3.70 -17.68
N ALA A 227 8.73 4.40 -16.55
CA ALA A 227 9.94 5.14 -16.23
C ALA A 227 10.96 4.31 -15.43
N ALA A 228 10.55 3.19 -14.83
CA ALA A 228 11.41 2.32 -14.04
C ALA A 228 12.07 1.22 -14.89
N GLY A 229 13.32 0.91 -14.57
CA GLY A 229 14.08 -0.15 -15.22
C GLY A 229 15.46 -0.37 -14.57
N PRO A 230 16.22 -1.38 -15.03
CA PRO A 230 17.55 -1.65 -14.52
C PRO A 230 18.44 -0.39 -14.47
N GLY A 231 18.86 -0.01 -13.26
CA GLY A 231 19.72 1.14 -13.00
C GLY A 231 18.99 2.46 -12.72
N HIS A 232 17.66 2.51 -12.77
CA HIS A 232 16.84 3.72 -12.63
C HIS A 232 15.42 3.39 -12.14
N TRP A 233 15.11 3.67 -10.87
CA TRP A 233 13.87 3.22 -10.22
C TRP A 233 12.99 4.37 -9.73
N ASN A 234 11.68 4.19 -9.84
CA ASN A 234 10.75 5.01 -9.08
C ASN A 234 10.83 4.63 -7.60
N ASP A 235 10.95 5.61 -6.72
CA ASP A 235 11.05 5.44 -5.28
C ASP A 235 9.76 5.96 -4.59
N PRO A 236 8.83 5.07 -4.23
CA PRO A 236 7.66 5.40 -3.41
C PRO A 236 8.00 5.55 -1.92
N ASP A 237 9.24 5.84 -1.56
CA ASP A 237 9.72 6.03 -0.18
C ASP A 237 9.96 4.74 0.61
N MET A 238 10.53 4.91 1.81
CA MET A 238 10.98 3.84 2.71
C MET A 238 9.84 2.95 3.21
N LEU A 239 10.19 1.73 3.64
CA LEU A 239 9.26 0.77 4.23
C LEU A 239 8.91 1.13 5.67
N GLU A 240 7.62 1.20 5.99
CA GLU A 240 7.12 1.40 7.36
C GLU A 240 6.94 0.09 8.16
N VAL A 241 7.32 -1.04 7.56
CA VAL A 241 7.14 -2.38 8.14
C VAL A 241 7.75 -2.47 9.54
N GLY A 242 6.88 -2.59 10.55
CA GLY A 242 7.26 -2.76 11.95
C GLY A 242 7.28 -1.50 12.81
N ASN A 243 6.83 -0.35 12.31
CA ASN A 243 6.82 0.92 13.06
C ASN A 243 5.62 1.10 14.03
N GLY A 244 4.57 0.27 13.89
CA GLY A 244 3.48 0.09 14.86
C GLY A 244 2.15 0.79 14.53
N GLY A 245 2.10 1.61 13.49
CA GLY A 245 0.92 2.36 13.03
C GLY A 245 0.03 1.59 12.03
N MET A 246 0.50 0.45 11.51
CA MET A 246 -0.28 -0.47 10.69
C MET A 246 -0.29 -1.90 11.28
N THR A 247 -1.27 -2.70 10.86
CA THR A 247 -1.37 -4.12 11.19
C THR A 247 -0.40 -4.96 10.36
N ASP A 248 -0.08 -6.17 10.81
CA ASP A 248 0.76 -7.11 10.04
C ASP A 248 0.18 -7.42 8.65
N THR A 249 -1.15 -7.38 8.49
CA THR A 249 -1.81 -7.57 7.19
C THR A 249 -1.49 -6.41 6.24
N GLU A 250 -1.59 -5.18 6.76
CA GLU A 250 -1.27 -3.96 6.03
C GLU A 250 0.23 -3.88 5.70
N TYR A 251 1.11 -4.27 6.63
CA TYR A 251 2.55 -4.35 6.37
C TYR A 251 2.93 -5.39 5.33
N ARG A 252 2.29 -6.58 5.33
CA ARG A 252 2.46 -7.57 4.26
C ARG A 252 2.00 -7.03 2.92
N THR A 253 0.90 -6.29 2.89
CA THR A 253 0.43 -5.60 1.67
C THR A 253 1.43 -4.55 1.21
N HIS A 254 1.89 -3.67 2.10
CA HIS A 254 2.89 -2.65 1.81
C HIS A 254 4.16 -3.25 1.18
N PHE A 255 4.74 -4.28 1.82
CA PHE A 255 5.92 -4.97 1.31
C PHE A 255 5.67 -5.64 -0.05
N SER A 256 4.49 -6.27 -0.23
CA SER A 256 4.10 -6.90 -1.49
C SER A 256 3.96 -5.89 -2.63
N MET A 257 3.33 -4.74 -2.36
CA MET A 257 3.10 -3.71 -3.35
C MET A 257 4.39 -2.99 -3.74
N TRP A 258 5.29 -2.71 -2.80
CA TRP A 258 6.63 -2.18 -3.11
C TRP A 258 7.41 -3.16 -3.99
N SER A 259 7.38 -4.44 -3.66
CA SER A 259 8.08 -5.48 -4.44
C SER A 259 7.53 -5.63 -5.87
N VAL A 260 6.21 -5.58 -6.03
CA VAL A 260 5.58 -5.60 -7.37
C VAL A 260 5.86 -4.32 -8.12
N MET A 261 6.02 -3.18 -7.44
CA MET A 261 6.41 -1.92 -8.07
C MET A 261 7.89 -1.86 -8.47
N ALA A 262 8.72 -2.84 -8.09
CA ALA A 262 10.17 -2.74 -8.24
C ALA A 262 10.74 -1.49 -7.52
N ALA A 263 10.22 -1.22 -6.33
CA ALA A 263 10.61 -0.09 -5.50
C ALA A 263 11.87 -0.43 -4.68
N PRO A 264 12.68 0.57 -4.28
CA PRO A 264 13.70 0.36 -3.27
C PRO A 264 13.08 -0.23 -1.99
N LEU A 265 13.67 -1.30 -1.45
CA LEU A 265 13.23 -1.92 -0.20
C LEU A 265 14.13 -1.44 0.94
N LEU A 266 13.96 -0.17 1.33
CA LEU A 266 14.68 0.45 2.43
C LEU A 266 13.87 0.33 3.72
N ILE A 267 14.32 -0.51 4.65
CA ILE A 267 13.71 -0.70 5.97
C ILE A 267 13.76 0.63 6.75
N GLY A 268 12.61 1.14 7.18
CA GLY A 268 12.48 2.34 8.00
C GLY A 268 12.32 2.08 9.50
N SER A 269 12.23 0.82 9.95
CA SER A 269 12.00 0.46 11.35
C SER A 269 13.27 0.14 12.13
N ASP A 270 13.24 0.40 13.44
CA ASP A 270 14.36 0.05 14.33
C ASP A 270 14.40 -1.46 14.60
N LEU A 271 15.25 -2.16 13.84
CA LEU A 271 15.35 -3.61 13.93
C LEU A 271 15.87 -4.13 15.28
N ARG A 272 16.44 -3.27 16.13
CA ARG A 272 16.90 -3.65 17.47
C ARG A 272 15.74 -4.01 18.40
N THR A 273 14.54 -3.51 18.09
CA THR A 273 13.30 -3.73 18.87
C THR A 273 12.18 -4.38 18.05
N ALA A 274 12.44 -4.71 16.78
CA ALA A 274 11.46 -5.30 15.87
C ALA A 274 10.91 -6.66 16.33
N SER A 275 9.62 -6.89 16.05
CA SER A 275 8.94 -8.15 16.33
C SER A 275 9.40 -9.28 15.42
N ARG A 276 9.08 -10.52 15.78
CA ARG A 276 9.32 -11.67 14.90
C ARG A 276 8.53 -11.53 13.61
N GLU A 277 7.31 -11.06 13.69
CA GLU A 277 6.40 -10.84 12.56
C GLU A 277 7.00 -9.82 11.56
N THR A 278 7.67 -8.79 12.06
CA THR A 278 8.42 -7.82 11.24
C THR A 278 9.54 -8.52 10.45
N PHE A 279 10.34 -9.36 11.10
CA PHE A 279 11.38 -10.14 10.42
C PHE A 279 10.78 -11.15 9.43
N ASP A 280 9.69 -11.83 9.76
CA ASP A 280 9.02 -12.78 8.86
C ASP A 280 8.52 -12.08 7.58
N ILE A 281 8.13 -10.80 7.65
CA ILE A 281 7.77 -9.99 6.47
C ILE A 281 9.03 -9.61 5.68
N LEU A 282 9.99 -8.98 6.34
CA LEU A 282 11.18 -8.41 5.70
C LEU A 282 12.11 -9.48 5.10
N SER A 283 12.10 -10.71 5.62
CA SER A 283 12.97 -11.80 5.16
C SER A 283 12.32 -12.75 4.15
N ASN A 284 11.10 -12.47 3.67
CA ASN A 284 10.44 -13.35 2.70
C ASN A 284 11.15 -13.30 1.33
N GLU A 285 12.06 -14.25 1.11
CA GLU A 285 12.86 -14.40 -0.11
C GLU A 285 12.02 -14.53 -1.39
N GLU A 286 10.81 -15.11 -1.32
CA GLU A 286 9.96 -15.25 -2.51
C GLU A 286 9.37 -13.92 -2.95
N VAL A 287 9.00 -13.06 -2.00
CA VAL A 287 8.50 -11.70 -2.27
C VAL A 287 9.64 -10.79 -2.70
N ILE A 288 10.80 -10.88 -2.04
CA ILE A 288 12.02 -10.17 -2.45
C ILE A 288 12.42 -10.56 -3.88
N ALA A 289 12.32 -11.83 -4.25
CA ALA A 289 12.61 -12.27 -5.61
C ALA A 289 11.65 -11.69 -6.66
N VAL A 290 10.46 -11.21 -6.26
CA VAL A 290 9.60 -10.41 -7.14
C VAL A 290 10.23 -9.06 -7.40
N ASP A 291 10.64 -8.36 -6.34
CA ASP A 291 11.29 -7.06 -6.42
C ASP A 291 12.58 -7.11 -7.25
N GLN A 292 13.47 -8.03 -6.87
CA GLN A 292 14.81 -8.22 -7.38
C GLN A 292 14.87 -8.99 -8.71
N ASP A 293 13.75 -9.15 -9.43
CA ASP A 293 13.77 -9.80 -10.72
C ASP A 293 14.60 -9.00 -11.74
N PRO A 294 15.61 -9.63 -12.38
CA PRO A 294 16.55 -8.92 -13.24
C PRO A 294 15.98 -8.48 -14.60
N LEU A 295 14.70 -8.75 -14.91
CA LEU A 295 14.03 -8.04 -15.99
C LEU A 295 13.78 -6.57 -15.62
N GLY A 296 13.65 -6.30 -14.31
CA GLY A 296 13.55 -4.94 -13.78
C GLY A 296 12.29 -4.19 -14.21
N LYS A 297 11.19 -4.89 -14.49
CA LYS A 297 9.92 -4.25 -14.82
C LYS A 297 9.14 -3.93 -13.54
N GLN A 298 8.65 -2.70 -13.44
CA GLN A 298 7.60 -2.34 -12.49
C GLN A 298 6.28 -3.00 -12.91
N GLY A 299 5.46 -3.41 -11.94
CA GLY A 299 4.13 -3.99 -12.17
C GLY A 299 3.12 -2.97 -12.69
N GLU A 300 2.17 -3.45 -13.48
CA GLU A 300 1.12 -2.65 -14.12
C GLU A 300 -0.26 -2.99 -13.57
N VAL A 301 -1.12 -1.97 -13.45
CA VAL A 301 -2.51 -2.14 -13.00
C VAL A 301 -3.36 -2.69 -14.14
N LEU A 302 -3.97 -3.87 -13.93
CA LEU A 302 -4.94 -4.45 -14.87
C LEU A 302 -6.38 -4.04 -14.55
N SER A 303 -6.70 -3.86 -13.26
CA SER A 303 -8.01 -3.38 -12.79
C SER A 303 -7.90 -2.83 -11.37
N SER A 304 -8.76 -1.87 -11.00
CA SER A 304 -8.79 -1.23 -9.67
C SER A 304 -10.21 -0.90 -9.17
N GLU A 305 -11.24 -1.55 -9.72
CA GLU A 305 -12.64 -1.17 -9.49
C GLU A 305 -13.14 -1.45 -8.07
N GLY A 306 -13.58 -0.39 -7.37
CA GLY A 306 -14.19 -0.50 -6.04
C GLY A 306 -13.21 -0.94 -4.95
N GLY A 307 -11.95 -0.50 -5.05
CA GLY A 307 -10.88 -0.87 -4.10
C GLY A 307 -10.35 -2.30 -4.30
N ARG A 308 -10.65 -2.94 -5.43
CA ARG A 308 -10.16 -4.29 -5.77
C ARG A 308 -9.15 -4.17 -6.89
N TRP A 309 -7.89 -4.42 -6.54
CA TRP A 309 -6.76 -4.20 -7.42
C TRP A 309 -6.22 -5.54 -7.94
N VAL A 310 -5.92 -5.56 -9.23
CA VAL A 310 -5.12 -6.60 -9.87
C VAL A 310 -3.92 -5.91 -10.48
N VAL A 311 -2.74 -6.17 -9.93
CA VAL A 311 -1.47 -5.66 -10.46
C VAL A 311 -0.63 -6.84 -10.91
N ALA A 312 -0.06 -6.76 -12.11
CA ALA A 312 0.76 -7.82 -12.68
C ALA A 312 2.14 -7.30 -13.09
N LYS A 313 3.19 -8.02 -12.69
CA LYS A 313 4.58 -7.79 -13.08
C LYS A 313 5.07 -8.95 -13.93
N GLU A 314 5.63 -8.63 -15.08
CA GLU A 314 6.33 -9.60 -15.92
C GLU A 314 7.72 -9.89 -15.33
N MET A 315 8.03 -11.18 -15.23
CA MET A 315 9.29 -11.68 -14.68
C MET A 315 10.22 -12.15 -15.80
N LYS A 316 11.54 -12.17 -15.58
CA LYS A 316 12.54 -12.57 -16.59
C LYS A 316 12.32 -13.97 -17.15
N ASP A 317 11.85 -14.90 -16.34
CA ASP A 317 11.59 -16.29 -16.74
C ASP A 317 10.28 -16.47 -17.54
N GLY A 318 9.57 -15.37 -17.82
CA GLY A 318 8.29 -15.37 -18.51
C GLY A 318 7.09 -15.67 -17.61
N SER A 319 7.30 -15.89 -16.30
CA SER A 319 6.21 -15.95 -15.32
C SER A 319 5.61 -14.56 -15.06
N ARG A 320 4.54 -14.53 -14.27
CA ARG A 320 3.91 -13.29 -13.79
C ARG A 320 3.84 -13.30 -12.29
N ALA A 321 4.32 -12.24 -11.64
CA ALA A 321 3.90 -11.91 -10.29
C ALA A 321 2.56 -11.18 -10.36
N VAL A 322 1.58 -11.58 -9.56
CA VAL A 322 0.20 -11.07 -9.60
C VAL A 322 -0.23 -10.75 -8.18
N ALA A 323 -0.45 -9.47 -7.89
CA ALA A 323 -1.03 -9.01 -6.63
C ALA A 323 -2.55 -8.88 -6.79
N LEU A 324 -3.29 -9.64 -5.99
CA LEU A 324 -4.72 -9.44 -5.76
C LEU A 324 -4.85 -8.62 -4.46
N PHE A 325 -5.00 -7.30 -4.60
CA PHE A 325 -4.91 -6.35 -3.49
C PHE A 325 -6.29 -5.77 -3.15
N ASN A 326 -6.68 -5.88 -1.87
CA ASN A 326 -7.92 -5.34 -1.35
C ASN A 326 -7.67 -4.07 -0.52
N GLU A 327 -8.07 -2.93 -1.07
CA GLU A 327 -7.98 -1.63 -0.40
C GLU A 327 -9.03 -1.44 0.70
N THR A 328 -10.13 -2.20 0.65
CA THR A 328 -11.33 -1.92 1.44
C THR A 328 -11.26 -2.50 2.86
N GLY A 329 -12.07 -1.96 3.77
CA GLY A 329 -12.22 -2.44 5.14
C GLY A 329 -12.99 -3.76 5.30
N SER A 330 -13.31 -4.48 4.22
CA SER A 330 -14.06 -5.75 4.25
C SER A 330 -13.41 -6.79 3.33
N PRO A 331 -13.52 -8.11 3.59
CA PRO A 331 -12.98 -9.12 2.68
C PRO A 331 -13.57 -8.99 1.27
N GLN A 332 -12.71 -8.98 0.24
CA GLN A 332 -13.14 -8.89 -1.16
C GLN A 332 -12.72 -10.11 -1.95
N ARG A 333 -13.64 -10.63 -2.78
CA ARG A 333 -13.26 -11.60 -3.81
C ARG A 333 -12.63 -10.84 -4.99
N ILE A 334 -11.36 -11.11 -5.26
CA ILE A 334 -10.61 -10.52 -6.37
C ILE A 334 -10.21 -11.63 -7.33
N ALA A 335 -10.39 -11.39 -8.64
CA ALA A 335 -10.17 -12.39 -9.66
C ALA A 335 -9.61 -11.81 -10.95
N THR A 336 -8.76 -12.60 -11.60
CA THR A 336 -8.24 -12.39 -12.95
C THR A 336 -7.99 -13.75 -13.62
N THR A 337 -7.30 -13.77 -14.75
CA THR A 337 -6.91 -15.00 -15.44
C THR A 337 -5.47 -14.97 -15.89
N ALA A 338 -4.87 -16.15 -16.07
CA ALA A 338 -3.53 -16.31 -16.64
C ALA A 338 -3.40 -15.59 -18.00
N ALA A 339 -4.45 -15.62 -18.83
CA ALA A 339 -4.46 -14.92 -20.11
C ALA A 339 -4.48 -13.39 -19.93
N ALA A 340 -5.28 -12.87 -18.99
CA ALA A 340 -5.39 -11.43 -18.73
C ALA A 340 -4.08 -10.85 -18.17
N VAL A 341 -3.32 -11.62 -17.38
CA VAL A 341 -1.98 -11.22 -16.91
C VAL A 341 -0.88 -11.42 -17.96
N GLY A 342 -1.24 -11.80 -19.19
CA GLY A 342 -0.32 -11.89 -20.33
C GLY A 342 0.46 -13.20 -20.45
N LEU A 343 0.06 -14.29 -19.77
CA LEU A 343 0.68 -15.59 -19.98
C LEU A 343 0.19 -16.26 -21.28
N PRO A 344 1.05 -17.02 -21.97
CA PRO A 344 0.65 -17.75 -23.16
C PRO A 344 -0.39 -18.82 -22.83
N ARG A 345 -1.15 -19.23 -23.85
CA ARG A 345 -2.09 -20.35 -23.73
C ARG A 345 -1.33 -21.64 -23.40
N ALA A 346 -1.71 -22.29 -22.31
CA ALA A 346 -1.14 -23.56 -21.86
C ALA A 346 -2.22 -24.59 -21.50
N SER A 347 -1.83 -25.86 -21.36
CA SER A 347 -2.74 -26.91 -20.88
C SER A 347 -3.09 -26.76 -19.40
N GLY A 348 -2.29 -26.02 -18.64
CA GLY A 348 -2.42 -25.73 -17.22
C GLY A 348 -1.28 -24.81 -16.78
N TYR A 349 -1.40 -24.23 -15.60
CA TYR A 349 -0.41 -23.32 -15.03
C TYR A 349 -0.06 -23.76 -13.61
N THR A 350 1.16 -23.45 -13.18
CA THR A 350 1.52 -23.45 -11.77
C THR A 350 1.23 -22.08 -11.18
N VAL A 351 0.72 -22.07 -9.95
CA VAL A 351 0.52 -20.87 -9.15
C VAL A 351 1.16 -21.09 -7.79
N ARG A 352 2.12 -20.25 -7.44
CA ARG A 352 2.80 -20.22 -6.15
C ARG A 352 2.25 -19.03 -5.37
N ASP A 353 1.65 -19.29 -4.20
CA ASP A 353 1.38 -18.24 -3.23
C ASP A 353 2.68 -17.95 -2.47
N LEU A 354 3.15 -16.70 -2.53
CA LEU A 354 4.45 -16.29 -2.01
C LEU A 354 4.46 -16.09 -0.50
N TRP A 355 3.29 -15.93 0.13
CA TRP A 355 3.15 -15.80 1.58
C TRP A 355 2.80 -17.13 2.24
N ASP A 356 1.97 -17.96 1.58
CA ASP A 356 1.63 -19.30 2.08
C ASP A 356 2.72 -20.35 1.75
N HIS A 357 3.71 -19.99 0.94
CA HIS A 357 4.76 -20.88 0.45
C HIS A 357 4.16 -22.19 -0.10
N ALA A 358 3.09 -22.07 -0.89
CA ALA A 358 2.33 -23.20 -1.40
C ALA A 358 2.17 -23.14 -2.93
N THR A 359 2.51 -24.24 -3.61
CA THR A 359 2.33 -24.37 -5.06
C THR A 359 1.07 -25.18 -5.36
N ARG A 360 0.27 -24.70 -6.29
CA ARG A 360 -0.94 -25.34 -6.82
C ARG A 360 -0.96 -25.30 -8.34
N ASN A 361 -1.89 -26.03 -8.95
CA ASN A 361 -2.19 -25.92 -10.37
C ASN A 361 -3.51 -25.18 -10.61
N THR A 362 -3.58 -24.42 -11.71
CA THR A 362 -4.82 -23.76 -12.17
C THR A 362 -5.07 -24.05 -13.66
N ALA A 363 -6.35 -24.11 -14.03
CA ALA A 363 -6.82 -24.15 -15.41
C ALA A 363 -6.72 -22.79 -16.13
N GLY A 364 -6.38 -21.73 -15.39
CA GLY A 364 -6.20 -20.36 -15.88
C GLY A 364 -6.92 -19.32 -15.04
N GLY A 365 -7.82 -19.72 -14.14
CA GLY A 365 -8.45 -18.81 -13.17
C GLY A 365 -7.51 -18.47 -12.03
N LEU A 366 -7.40 -17.19 -11.68
CA LEU A 366 -6.62 -16.69 -10.56
C LEU A 366 -7.58 -15.90 -9.67
N SER A 367 -7.93 -16.41 -8.51
CA SER A 367 -8.85 -15.69 -7.63
C SER A 367 -8.71 -16.10 -6.17
N ALA A 368 -9.00 -15.15 -5.29
CA ALA A 368 -8.97 -15.33 -3.84
C ALA A 368 -10.00 -14.42 -3.16
N THR A 369 -10.47 -14.83 -1.98
CA THR A 369 -11.05 -13.90 -1.01
C THR A 369 -9.90 -13.28 -0.23
N VAL A 370 -9.67 -11.99 -0.43
CA VAL A 370 -8.57 -11.23 0.15
C VAL A 370 -9.12 -10.48 1.38
N PRO A 371 -8.49 -10.59 2.57
CA PRO A 371 -8.96 -9.91 3.78
C PRO A 371 -8.92 -8.38 3.63
N PRO A 372 -9.58 -7.61 4.52
CA PRO A 372 -9.46 -6.16 4.56
C PRO A 372 -8.00 -5.73 4.53
N HIS A 373 -7.67 -4.75 3.68
CA HIS A 373 -6.32 -4.20 3.54
C HIS A 373 -5.23 -5.24 3.17
N GLY A 374 -5.64 -6.45 2.77
CA GLY A 374 -4.76 -7.56 2.49
C GLY A 374 -4.35 -7.67 1.03
N THR A 375 -3.34 -8.49 0.79
CA THR A 375 -2.87 -8.85 -0.55
C THR A 375 -2.62 -10.35 -0.62
N VAL A 376 -3.05 -10.98 -1.72
CA VAL A 376 -2.59 -12.32 -2.12
C VAL A 376 -1.60 -12.11 -3.27
N LEU A 377 -0.34 -12.46 -3.03
CA LEU A 377 0.74 -12.31 -4.01
C LEU A 377 1.09 -13.67 -4.60
N LEU A 378 0.90 -13.79 -5.91
CA LEU A 378 1.03 -15.04 -6.65
C LEU A 378 2.16 -14.96 -7.67
N ARG A 379 2.95 -16.03 -7.83
CA ARG A 379 3.78 -16.24 -9.03
C ARG A 379 3.15 -17.31 -9.90
N VAL A 380 2.84 -16.97 -11.15
CA VAL A 380 2.09 -17.81 -12.09
C VAL A 380 2.91 -18.10 -13.33
N ALA A 381 3.03 -19.37 -13.72
CA ALA A 381 3.81 -19.79 -14.88
C ALA A 381 3.10 -20.84 -15.73
N ALA A 382 3.34 -20.77 -17.04
CA ALA A 382 2.95 -21.82 -18.00
C ALA A 382 3.93 -23.01 -17.94
N ASP A 383 3.97 -23.70 -16.80
CA ASP A 383 4.91 -24.79 -16.52
C ASP A 383 4.31 -26.18 -16.82
N ARG A 384 5.00 -27.00 -17.62
CA ARG A 384 4.61 -28.39 -17.95
C ARG A 384 4.46 -29.31 -16.72
N ARG A 385 5.03 -28.95 -15.57
CA ARG A 385 4.94 -29.72 -14.32
C ARG A 385 3.67 -29.42 -13.50
N TRP A 386 2.77 -28.55 -14.00
CA TRP A 386 1.52 -28.20 -13.31
C TRP A 386 0.76 -29.41 -12.74
N ALA A 387 0.73 -30.55 -13.43
CA ALA A 387 0.00 -31.73 -13.01
C ALA A 387 0.54 -32.41 -11.74
N ALA A 388 1.78 -32.10 -11.32
CA ALA A 388 2.37 -32.64 -10.09
C ALA A 388 1.84 -31.95 -8.82
N HIS A 389 1.23 -30.77 -8.95
CA HIS A 389 0.78 -29.97 -7.83
C HIS A 389 -0.73 -30.16 -7.56
N PRO A 390 -1.20 -29.97 -6.32
CA PRO A 390 -2.64 -29.99 -6.02
C PRO A 390 -3.39 -28.89 -6.78
N PRO A 391 -4.69 -29.06 -7.07
CA PRO A 391 -5.49 -28.00 -7.65
C PRO A 391 -5.63 -26.80 -6.70
N ALA A 392 -5.61 -25.58 -7.24
CA ALA A 392 -5.99 -24.41 -6.48
C ALA A 392 -7.50 -24.48 -6.16
N VAL A 393 -7.88 -24.19 -4.91
CA VAL A 393 -9.29 -24.16 -4.48
C VAL A 393 -9.60 -22.80 -3.87
N GLU A 394 -10.49 -22.05 -4.52
CA GLU A 394 -10.97 -20.77 -4.01
C GLU A 394 -12.02 -21.00 -2.92
N LEU A 395 -11.89 -20.26 -1.83
CA LEU A 395 -12.86 -20.22 -0.74
C LEU A 395 -13.59 -18.88 -0.75
N ALA A 396 -14.91 -18.92 -0.77
CA ALA A 396 -15.76 -17.73 -0.79
C ALA A 396 -17.00 -17.89 0.09
N LEU A 397 -17.53 -16.75 0.51
CA LEU A 397 -18.83 -16.60 1.14
C LEU A 397 -19.75 -15.87 0.14
N GLU A 398 -20.98 -16.34 -0.01
CA GLU A 398 -21.98 -15.65 -0.83
C GLU A 398 -22.74 -14.61 -0.01
N GLY A 399 -22.84 -13.40 -0.56
CA GLY A 399 -23.57 -12.29 0.05
C GLY A 399 -22.90 -11.74 1.31
N SER A 400 -23.60 -10.84 2.00
CA SER A 400 -23.13 -10.22 3.23
C SER A 400 -23.47 -11.10 4.44
N PRO A 401 -22.50 -11.47 5.29
CA PRO A 401 -22.73 -12.28 6.49
C PRO A 401 -23.35 -11.46 7.62
N LEU A 402 -24.61 -11.04 7.46
CA LEU A 402 -25.34 -10.29 8.47
C LEU A 402 -26.13 -11.26 9.37
N VAL A 403 -26.02 -11.09 10.70
CA VAL A 403 -26.64 -11.96 11.69
C VAL A 403 -27.32 -11.12 12.76
N GLU A 404 -28.64 -11.23 12.92
CA GLU A 404 -29.31 -10.61 14.08
C GLU A 404 -29.06 -11.45 15.34
N ALA A 405 -28.72 -10.80 16.45
CA ALA A 405 -28.46 -11.48 17.72
C ALA A 405 -29.64 -12.37 18.15
N GLY A 406 -29.37 -13.63 18.47
CA GLY A 406 -30.38 -14.61 18.89
C GLY A 406 -31.25 -15.17 17.75
N ARG A 407 -31.14 -14.66 16.52
CA ARG A 407 -31.82 -15.19 15.34
C ARG A 407 -30.85 -16.01 14.48
N THR A 408 -31.42 -16.94 13.72
CA THR A 408 -30.64 -17.81 12.83
C THR A 408 -30.58 -17.18 11.45
N ALA A 409 -29.37 -16.84 10.99
CA ALA A 409 -29.08 -16.46 9.62
C ALA A 409 -28.69 -17.70 8.79
N THR A 410 -28.97 -17.65 7.48
CA THR A 410 -28.47 -18.66 6.54
C THR A 410 -27.33 -18.07 5.73
N LEU A 411 -26.13 -18.65 5.85
CA LEU A 411 -24.95 -18.27 5.08
C LEU A 411 -24.61 -19.37 4.08
N THR A 412 -24.14 -19.02 2.88
CA THR A 412 -23.66 -20.02 1.91
C THR A 412 -22.18 -19.83 1.66
N THR A 413 -21.37 -20.86 1.88
CA THR A 413 -19.97 -20.87 1.48
C THR A 413 -19.75 -21.69 0.23
N LYS A 414 -18.72 -21.35 -0.54
CA LYS A 414 -18.29 -22.06 -1.74
C LYS A 414 -16.82 -22.45 -1.64
N ALA A 415 -16.53 -23.69 -1.99
CA ALA A 415 -15.19 -24.15 -2.32
C ALA A 415 -15.14 -24.48 -3.82
N THR A 416 -14.41 -23.71 -4.62
CA THR A 416 -14.38 -23.84 -6.09
C THR A 416 -13.04 -24.35 -6.55
N ASP A 417 -13.02 -25.46 -7.30
CA ASP A 417 -11.79 -25.98 -7.89
C ASP A 417 -11.39 -25.13 -9.12
N LEU A 418 -10.26 -24.43 -9.02
CA LEU A 418 -9.68 -23.65 -10.12
C LEU A 418 -8.65 -24.46 -10.92
N GLY A 419 -8.23 -25.62 -10.43
CA GLY A 419 -7.23 -26.51 -11.00
C GLY A 419 -7.69 -27.25 -12.25
N ARG A 420 -6.71 -27.82 -12.98
CA ARG A 420 -6.96 -28.76 -14.09
C ARG A 420 -7.21 -30.19 -13.61
N THR A 421 -6.73 -30.53 -12.42
CA THR A 421 -6.96 -31.82 -11.77
C THR A 421 -8.07 -31.67 -10.74
N PRO A 422 -8.95 -32.67 -10.54
CA PRO A 422 -10.00 -32.57 -9.52
C PRO A 422 -9.43 -32.59 -8.10
N ALA A 423 -10.03 -31.82 -7.20
CA ALA A 423 -9.88 -31.99 -5.76
C ALA A 423 -10.70 -33.20 -5.29
N LEU A 424 -10.06 -34.15 -4.59
CA LEU A 424 -10.68 -35.39 -4.12
C LEU A 424 -11.00 -35.35 -2.63
N THR A 425 -12.02 -36.11 -2.21
CA THR A 425 -12.41 -36.26 -0.80
C THR A 425 -12.58 -34.91 -0.09
N VAL A 426 -13.26 -33.97 -0.74
CA VAL A 426 -13.39 -32.59 -0.28
C VAL A 426 -14.34 -32.53 0.90
N SER A 427 -13.97 -31.78 1.94
CA SER A 427 -14.82 -31.46 3.08
C SER A 427 -14.68 -30.01 3.49
N ALA A 428 -15.81 -29.35 3.77
CA ALA A 428 -15.90 -28.00 4.28
C ALA A 428 -16.40 -27.98 5.74
N ALA A 429 -15.85 -27.07 6.54
CA ALA A 429 -16.27 -26.79 7.91
C ALA A 429 -16.29 -25.27 8.12
N LEU A 430 -17.36 -24.74 8.71
CA LEU A 430 -17.46 -23.36 9.14
C LEU A 430 -17.49 -23.31 10.66
N THR A 431 -16.65 -22.49 11.27
CA THR A 431 -16.59 -22.29 12.71
C THR A 431 -16.73 -20.81 13.03
N GLY A 432 -17.40 -20.49 14.13
CA GLY A 432 -17.52 -19.12 14.64
C GLY A 432 -16.92 -18.97 16.04
N PRO A 433 -17.05 -17.77 16.64
CA PRO A 433 -16.58 -17.49 17.98
C PRO A 433 -17.24 -18.37 19.03
N SER A 434 -16.65 -18.42 20.22
CA SER A 434 -17.24 -19.13 21.36
C SER A 434 -18.70 -18.68 21.62
N GLY A 435 -19.59 -19.64 21.86
CA GLY A 435 -21.02 -19.40 22.09
C GLY A 435 -21.88 -19.29 20.82
N TRP A 436 -21.28 -19.13 19.64
CA TRP A 436 -22.03 -19.16 18.38
C TRP A 436 -22.43 -20.60 18.01
N ARG A 437 -23.64 -20.77 17.48
CA ARG A 437 -24.06 -22.04 16.87
C ARG A 437 -23.90 -21.96 15.36
N VAL A 438 -23.14 -22.90 14.80
CA VAL A 438 -22.91 -23.04 13.35
C VAL A 438 -23.22 -24.47 12.94
N GLU A 439 -24.25 -24.66 12.12
CA GLU A 439 -24.72 -25.98 11.70
C GLU A 439 -24.84 -26.05 10.17
N ALA A 440 -24.37 -27.14 9.57
CA ALA A 440 -24.58 -27.37 8.15
C ALA A 440 -26.06 -27.66 7.85
N ALA A 441 -26.61 -26.93 6.88
CA ALA A 441 -27.96 -27.11 6.34
C ALA A 441 -27.96 -27.80 4.95
N SER A 442 -26.79 -28.02 4.35
CA SER A 442 -26.61 -28.80 3.13
C SER A 442 -25.31 -29.62 3.20
N PRO A 443 -25.03 -30.50 2.21
CA PRO A 443 -23.83 -31.35 2.24
C PRO A 443 -22.55 -30.55 2.40
N THR A 444 -21.69 -31.01 3.32
CA THR A 444 -20.36 -30.44 3.60
C THR A 444 -19.23 -31.22 2.92
N ARG A 445 -19.55 -32.28 2.17
CA ARG A 445 -18.57 -33.20 1.58
C ARG A 445 -18.93 -33.57 0.15
N THR A 446 -17.92 -33.78 -0.67
CA THR A 446 -18.04 -34.43 -1.98
C THR A 446 -16.85 -35.35 -2.24
N ALA A 447 -17.08 -36.46 -2.93
CA ALA A 447 -16.02 -37.42 -3.27
C ALA A 447 -15.00 -36.82 -4.26
N ALA A 448 -15.47 -35.99 -5.19
CA ALA A 448 -14.64 -35.28 -6.14
C ALA A 448 -15.29 -33.93 -6.46
N LEU A 449 -14.45 -32.93 -6.67
CA LEU A 449 -14.81 -31.62 -7.16
C LEU A 449 -14.08 -31.41 -8.50
N PRO A 450 -14.78 -31.47 -9.65
CA PRO A 450 -14.16 -31.23 -10.94
C PRO A 450 -13.78 -29.75 -11.15
N THR A 451 -12.84 -29.49 -12.05
CA THR A 451 -12.45 -28.15 -12.52
C THR A 451 -13.67 -27.27 -12.79
N GLY A 452 -13.67 -26.06 -12.22
CA GLY A 452 -14.71 -25.05 -12.36
C GLY A 452 -16.01 -25.36 -11.62
N ARG A 453 -16.09 -26.45 -10.86
CA ARG A 453 -17.25 -26.77 -10.01
C ARG A 453 -17.00 -26.32 -8.58
N ALA A 454 -18.09 -26.06 -7.87
CA ALA A 454 -18.07 -25.62 -6.49
C ALA A 454 -18.85 -26.57 -5.57
N LEU A 455 -18.31 -26.85 -4.39
CA LEU A 455 -19.08 -27.37 -3.26
C LEU A 455 -19.71 -26.17 -2.54
N ALA A 456 -21.01 -25.94 -2.77
CA ALA A 456 -21.77 -24.92 -2.07
C ALA A 456 -22.40 -25.52 -0.79
N THR A 457 -22.08 -24.96 0.36
CA THR A 457 -22.60 -25.40 1.65
C THR A 457 -23.40 -24.28 2.31
N ARG A 458 -24.67 -24.53 2.60
CA ARG A 458 -25.52 -23.67 3.41
C ARG A 458 -25.30 -23.97 4.89
N TRP A 459 -25.20 -22.93 5.69
CA TRP A 459 -24.97 -22.96 7.12
C TRP A 459 -26.07 -22.19 7.83
N ARG A 460 -26.64 -22.76 8.89
CA ARG A 460 -27.41 -22.03 9.88
C ARG A 460 -26.45 -21.47 10.91
N VAL A 461 -26.41 -20.14 11.03
CA VAL A 461 -25.52 -19.43 11.96
C VAL A 461 -26.38 -18.62 12.93
N THR A 462 -26.18 -18.84 14.23
CA THR A 462 -26.88 -18.12 15.30
C THR A 462 -25.87 -17.49 16.24
N ALA A 463 -25.84 -16.17 16.26
CA ALA A 463 -25.13 -15.42 17.29
C ALA A 463 -25.90 -15.51 18.63
N PRO A 464 -25.23 -15.49 19.79
CA PRO A 464 -25.89 -15.39 21.10
C PRO A 464 -26.87 -14.21 21.16
N ALA A 465 -27.98 -14.35 21.89
CA ALA A 465 -28.99 -13.28 22.00
C ALA A 465 -28.46 -11.98 22.63
N GLY A 466 -27.40 -12.07 23.45
CA GLY A 466 -26.70 -10.92 24.03
C GLY A 466 -25.40 -10.54 23.31
N ALA A 467 -25.19 -11.01 22.08
CA ALA A 467 -24.02 -10.61 21.29
C ALA A 467 -24.09 -9.10 21.01
N ALA A 468 -22.98 -8.40 21.25
CA ALA A 468 -22.87 -6.99 20.93
C ALA A 468 -22.93 -6.79 19.40
N PRO A 469 -23.48 -5.67 18.91
CA PRO A 469 -23.33 -5.30 17.52
C PRO A 469 -21.85 -5.16 17.15
N GLY A 470 -21.47 -5.60 15.95
CA GLY A 470 -20.09 -5.51 15.49
C GLY A 470 -19.64 -6.71 14.65
N GLY A 471 -18.36 -6.72 14.28
CA GLY A 471 -17.76 -7.76 13.46
C GLY A 471 -17.25 -8.95 14.29
N TYR A 472 -17.48 -10.15 13.78
CA TYR A 472 -17.09 -11.43 14.37
C TYR A 472 -16.55 -12.36 13.29
N ASP A 473 -15.43 -13.02 13.55
CA ASP A 473 -14.82 -13.88 12.53
C ASP A 473 -15.50 -15.25 12.46
N LEU A 474 -15.87 -15.63 11.24
CA LEU A 474 -16.24 -17.00 10.87
C LEU A 474 -15.12 -17.59 10.01
N ALA A 475 -14.54 -18.70 10.43
CA ALA A 475 -13.47 -19.38 9.70
C ALA A 475 -14.04 -20.54 8.88
N LEU A 476 -13.91 -20.46 7.55
CA LEU A 476 -14.17 -21.58 6.65
C LEU A 476 -12.88 -22.35 6.44
N THR A 477 -12.86 -23.62 6.83
CA THR A 477 -11.79 -24.56 6.52
C THR A 477 -12.26 -25.55 5.46
N VAL A 478 -11.47 -25.75 4.42
CA VAL A 478 -11.65 -26.82 3.44
C VAL A 478 -10.45 -27.75 3.45
N GLN A 479 -10.72 -29.05 3.44
CA GLN A 479 -9.72 -30.09 3.31
C GLN A 479 -10.01 -30.91 2.06
N TYR A 480 -8.97 -31.29 1.33
CA TYR A 480 -9.07 -32.16 0.16
C TYR A 480 -7.78 -32.93 -0.09
N ARG A 481 -7.81 -33.85 -1.05
CA ARG A 481 -6.65 -34.58 -1.55
C ARG A 481 -6.41 -34.28 -3.03
N SER A 482 -5.14 -34.19 -3.42
CA SER A 482 -4.77 -34.13 -4.84
C SER A 482 -4.85 -35.53 -5.48
N LEU A 483 -4.75 -35.58 -6.82
CA LEU A 483 -4.53 -36.84 -7.54
C LEU A 483 -3.22 -37.55 -7.15
N THR A 484 -2.21 -36.78 -6.71
CA THR A 484 -0.92 -37.31 -6.24
C THR A 484 -0.98 -37.81 -4.79
N GLY A 485 -2.13 -37.69 -4.12
CA GLY A 485 -2.36 -38.16 -2.75
C GLY A 485 -2.03 -37.16 -1.64
N GLU A 486 -1.48 -35.99 -2.00
CA GLU A 486 -1.18 -34.90 -1.06
C GLU A 486 -2.46 -34.41 -0.38
N ARG A 487 -2.40 -34.15 0.93
CA ARG A 487 -3.52 -33.61 1.71
C ARG A 487 -3.36 -32.11 1.85
N ILE A 488 -4.35 -31.37 1.38
CA ILE A 488 -4.37 -29.92 1.51
C ILE A 488 -5.43 -29.49 2.53
N ARG A 489 -5.08 -28.50 3.33
CA ARG A 489 -6.01 -27.74 4.17
C ARG A 489 -5.87 -26.26 3.80
N SER A 490 -6.96 -25.64 3.43
CA SER A 490 -7.07 -24.21 3.16
C SER A 490 -8.08 -23.61 4.12
N ALA A 491 -7.83 -22.39 4.60
CA ALA A 491 -8.76 -21.70 5.48
C ALA A 491 -8.83 -20.22 5.11
N VAL A 492 -10.02 -19.63 5.27
CA VAL A 492 -10.23 -18.19 5.12
C VAL A 492 -11.18 -17.73 6.23
N ALA A 493 -10.91 -16.56 6.78
CA ALA A 493 -11.81 -15.90 7.72
C ALA A 493 -12.73 -14.93 6.96
N PHE A 494 -14.01 -14.95 7.30
CA PHE A 494 -14.99 -13.96 6.87
C PHE A 494 -15.48 -13.21 8.10
N ARG A 495 -15.66 -11.90 7.97
CA ARG A 495 -16.19 -11.08 9.06
C ARG A 495 -17.71 -11.06 8.97
N ALA A 496 -18.39 -11.79 9.86
CA ALA A 496 -19.83 -11.68 10.05
C ALA A 496 -20.16 -10.46 10.91
N HIS A 497 -21.23 -9.74 10.59
CA HIS A 497 -21.68 -8.60 11.38
C HIS A 497 -22.91 -9.00 12.18
N VAL A 498 -22.81 -8.88 13.50
CA VAL A 498 -24.00 -8.88 14.35
C VAL A 498 -24.65 -7.52 14.18
N VAL A 499 -25.87 -7.53 13.66
CA VAL A 499 -26.60 -6.31 13.25
C VAL A 499 -27.79 -6.05 14.15
N VAL A 500 -28.17 -4.78 14.24
CA VAL A 500 -29.37 -4.32 14.96
C VAL A 500 -30.43 -3.98 13.91
N PRO A 501 -31.62 -4.61 13.94
CA PRO A 501 -32.68 -4.26 13.03
C PRO A 501 -33.12 -2.80 13.25
N PRO A 502 -33.47 -2.08 12.18
CA PRO A 502 -33.96 -0.72 12.31
C PRO A 502 -35.27 -0.67 13.14
N PRO A 503 -35.53 0.44 13.87
CA PRO A 503 -36.77 0.63 14.60
C PRO A 503 -37.99 0.56 13.67
N ALA A 504 -39.07 -0.09 14.15
CA ALA A 504 -40.35 -0.08 13.44
C ALA A 504 -40.90 1.36 13.32
N GLY A 505 -41.36 1.76 12.14
CA GLY A 505 -41.80 3.13 11.86
C GLY A 505 -40.69 4.06 11.35
N GLY A 506 -39.43 3.60 11.33
CA GLY A 506 -38.27 4.37 10.86
C GLY A 506 -37.64 5.30 11.91
N GLY A 507 -36.73 6.16 11.46
CA GLY A 507 -35.96 7.07 12.30
C GLY A 507 -34.86 7.82 11.53
N TYR A 508 -33.93 8.43 12.24
CA TYR A 508 -32.72 8.98 11.61
C TYR A 508 -31.76 7.84 11.29
N LEU A 509 -31.32 7.76 10.03
CA LEU A 509 -30.40 6.69 9.62
C LEU A 509 -29.04 6.83 10.33
N GLY A 510 -28.59 8.06 10.56
CA GLY A 510 -27.37 8.36 11.33
C GLY A 510 -27.42 7.93 12.81
N ASP A 511 -28.59 7.56 13.35
CA ASP A 511 -28.72 6.99 14.69
C ASP A 511 -28.53 5.47 14.73
N LEU A 512 -28.54 4.79 13.58
CA LEU A 512 -28.29 3.36 13.51
C LEU A 512 -26.78 3.07 13.59
N PRO A 513 -26.38 1.90 14.12
CA PRO A 513 -25.00 1.45 14.00
C PRO A 513 -24.58 1.31 12.54
N GLN A 514 -23.45 1.91 12.18
CA GLN A 514 -22.84 1.76 10.86
C GLN A 514 -22.26 0.35 10.71
N LEU A 515 -22.54 -0.31 9.59
CA LEU A 515 -21.91 -1.59 9.21
C LEU A 515 -20.46 -1.37 8.78
N SER A 516 -20.24 -0.31 8.01
CA SER A 516 -18.94 0.17 7.55
C SER A 516 -19.02 1.67 7.29
N ALA A 517 -17.89 2.36 7.43
CA ALA A 517 -17.75 3.76 7.05
C ALA A 517 -16.33 3.98 6.52
N SER A 518 -16.23 4.64 5.38
CA SER A 518 -14.98 5.13 4.82
C SER A 518 -15.18 6.57 4.35
N ASN A 519 -14.11 7.35 4.42
CA ASN A 519 -14.14 8.77 4.13
C ASN A 519 -12.82 9.18 3.48
N GLY A 520 -12.84 10.16 2.59
CA GLY A 520 -11.63 10.59 1.88
C GLY A 520 -10.63 11.31 2.79
N TYR A 521 -11.15 12.09 3.73
CA TYR A 521 -10.38 12.84 4.73
C TYR A 521 -11.17 12.91 6.03
N GLY A 522 -10.51 12.67 7.16
CA GLY A 522 -11.19 12.64 8.45
C GLY A 522 -12.17 11.48 8.66
N PRO A 523 -12.74 11.34 9.85
CA PRO A 523 -13.84 10.41 10.09
C PRO A 523 -15.17 10.92 9.50
N VAL A 524 -16.12 9.99 9.35
CA VAL A 524 -17.53 10.34 9.13
C VAL A 524 -18.10 10.87 10.43
N GLU A 525 -18.66 12.07 10.39
CA GLU A 525 -19.16 12.77 11.57
C GLU A 525 -20.67 12.65 11.70
N LYS A 526 -21.14 12.43 12.93
CA LYS A 526 -22.57 12.27 13.22
C LYS A 526 -23.13 13.57 13.74
N ASP A 527 -24.17 14.07 13.09
CA ASP A 527 -24.88 15.30 13.44
C ASP A 527 -24.01 16.59 13.37
N THR A 528 -22.79 16.49 12.83
CA THR A 528 -21.84 17.58 12.58
C THR A 528 -21.16 17.38 11.23
N SER A 529 -20.64 18.46 10.63
CA SER A 529 -19.84 18.47 9.40
C SER A 529 -18.56 17.64 9.56
N ASN A 530 -17.87 17.31 8.47
CA ASN A 530 -16.54 16.71 8.55
C ASN A 530 -15.54 17.77 9.04
N GLY A 531 -15.13 17.75 10.30
CA GLY A 531 -14.31 18.83 10.87
C GLY A 531 -12.81 18.73 10.59
N GLU A 532 -12.41 17.95 9.58
CA GLU A 532 -11.04 17.58 9.23
C GLU A 532 -10.53 16.32 9.91
N SER A 533 -9.41 16.36 10.64
CA SER A 533 -8.64 15.14 10.95
C SER A 533 -9.11 14.38 12.19
N ALA A 534 -9.65 15.06 13.20
CA ALA A 534 -10.02 14.44 14.47
C ALA A 534 -11.48 13.99 14.47
N ALA A 535 -11.84 13.09 15.37
CA ALA A 535 -13.26 12.76 15.58
C ALA A 535 -13.92 13.81 16.48
N GLY A 536 -15.10 14.29 16.10
CA GLY A 536 -15.89 15.26 16.84
C GLY A 536 -15.39 16.70 16.77
N ASP A 537 -14.58 17.04 15.76
CA ASP A 537 -14.14 18.41 15.47
C ASP A 537 -15.10 19.18 14.53
N GLY A 538 -16.10 18.48 13.99
CA GLY A 538 -17.13 19.02 13.10
C GLY A 538 -17.92 20.20 13.65
N HIS A 539 -18.35 21.05 12.72
CA HIS A 539 -19.29 22.16 12.96
C HIS A 539 -20.74 21.73 12.73
N PRO A 540 -21.75 22.56 13.02
CA PRO A 540 -23.13 22.23 12.66
C PRO A 540 -23.28 22.00 11.14
N LEU A 541 -23.95 20.91 10.76
CA LEU A 541 -24.28 20.60 9.36
C LEU A 541 -25.04 21.77 8.73
N THR A 542 -24.46 22.44 7.74
CA THR A 542 -25.07 23.62 7.15
C THR A 542 -24.93 23.61 5.64
N ILE A 543 -26.06 23.65 4.91
CA ILE A 543 -26.08 23.68 3.45
C ILE A 543 -26.86 24.92 2.99
N GLY A 544 -26.21 25.82 2.24
CA GLY A 544 -26.89 26.98 1.67
C GLY A 544 -27.54 27.89 2.73
N GLY A 545 -26.93 27.99 3.90
CA GLY A 545 -27.41 28.72 5.08
C GLY A 545 -28.46 28.00 5.92
N GLN A 546 -28.88 26.78 5.55
CA GLN A 546 -29.83 25.98 6.32
C GLN A 546 -29.09 25.00 7.24
N VAL A 547 -29.35 25.11 8.54
CA VAL A 547 -28.75 24.24 9.57
C VAL A 547 -29.60 22.98 9.77
N TYR A 548 -28.94 21.82 9.82
CA TYR A 548 -29.55 20.52 10.09
C TYR A 548 -29.08 19.99 11.44
N ALA A 549 -30.04 19.69 12.34
CA ALA A 549 -29.72 19.15 13.66
C ALA A 549 -29.32 17.67 13.64
N LYS A 550 -29.64 16.95 12.54
CA LYS A 550 -29.44 15.51 12.40
C LYS A 550 -28.94 15.19 11.01
N GLY A 551 -27.94 14.32 10.90
CA GLY A 551 -27.35 13.98 9.63
C GLY A 551 -25.99 13.32 9.73
N LEU A 552 -25.24 13.34 8.62
CA LEU A 552 -23.85 12.90 8.56
C LEU A 552 -23.01 13.90 7.76
N GLY A 553 -21.86 14.29 8.32
CA GLY A 553 -20.82 15.04 7.61
C GLY A 553 -19.76 14.08 7.08
N VAL A 554 -19.38 14.22 5.81
CA VAL A 554 -18.42 13.34 5.13
C VAL A 554 -17.48 14.14 4.23
N HIS A 555 -16.40 13.52 3.78
CA HIS A 555 -15.47 14.05 2.77
C HIS A 555 -15.37 13.07 1.59
N ALA A 556 -15.49 13.56 0.35
CA ALA A 556 -15.39 12.69 -0.81
C ALA A 556 -13.97 12.10 -1.02
N ALA A 557 -13.80 10.88 -1.50
CA ALA A 557 -14.83 9.88 -1.69
C ALA A 557 -15.21 9.22 -0.35
N SER A 558 -16.51 9.14 -0.05
CA SER A 558 -17.03 8.50 1.15
C SER A 558 -18.01 7.37 0.84
N SER A 559 -18.12 6.42 1.75
CA SER A 559 -19.06 5.30 1.68
C SER A 559 -19.46 4.86 3.09
N VAL A 560 -20.75 4.95 3.42
CA VAL A 560 -21.30 4.57 4.73
C VAL A 560 -22.43 3.57 4.56
N GLU A 561 -22.37 2.43 5.25
CA GLU A 561 -23.34 1.35 5.14
C GLU A 561 -24.18 1.17 6.41
N TYR A 562 -25.47 0.91 6.23
CA TYR A 562 -26.44 0.65 7.30
C TYR A 562 -27.25 -0.60 7.00
N TYR A 563 -27.62 -1.32 8.06
CA TYR A 563 -28.52 -2.48 7.95
C TYR A 563 -29.98 -2.02 7.89
N ALA A 564 -30.68 -2.41 6.82
CA ALA A 564 -32.11 -2.19 6.64
C ALA A 564 -32.94 -3.47 6.85
N GLY A 565 -32.31 -4.65 6.83
CA GLY A 565 -32.94 -5.94 7.14
C GLY A 565 -34.08 -6.36 6.21
N GLY A 566 -34.23 -5.71 5.05
CA GLY A 566 -35.34 -5.93 4.12
C GLY A 566 -36.69 -5.43 4.61
N ALA A 567 -36.73 -4.68 5.72
CA ALA A 567 -37.95 -4.20 6.36
C ALA A 567 -38.29 -2.75 6.03
N CYS A 568 -37.35 -2.01 5.42
CA CYS A 568 -37.49 -0.59 5.16
C CYS A 568 -37.86 -0.31 3.70
N ASP A 569 -38.54 0.81 3.47
CA ASP A 569 -39.09 1.20 2.18
C ASP A 569 -38.39 2.42 1.58
N THR A 570 -38.05 3.43 2.38
CA THR A 570 -37.55 4.71 1.85
C THR A 570 -36.40 5.26 2.67
N VAL A 571 -35.41 5.84 1.99
CA VAL A 571 -34.37 6.70 2.61
C VAL A 571 -34.47 8.10 2.00
N THR A 572 -34.45 9.12 2.84
CA THR A 572 -34.54 10.53 2.42
C THR A 572 -33.46 11.37 3.09
N ALA A 573 -32.95 12.38 2.38
CA ALA A 573 -32.04 13.38 2.93
C ALA A 573 -32.15 14.71 2.16
N GLN A 574 -31.68 15.79 2.78
CA GLN A 574 -31.27 17.03 2.12
C GLN A 574 -29.75 16.98 1.97
N VAL A 575 -29.23 17.04 0.75
CA VAL A 575 -27.80 16.87 0.48
C VAL A 575 -27.20 18.11 -0.17
N GLY A 576 -25.92 18.35 0.09
CA GLY A 576 -25.16 19.47 -0.48
C GLY A 576 -23.75 19.54 0.07
N VAL A 577 -22.96 20.50 -0.43
CA VAL A 577 -21.63 20.78 0.15
C VAL A 577 -21.82 21.63 1.40
N ASP A 578 -21.08 21.33 2.46
CA ASP A 578 -21.13 22.07 3.73
C ASP A 578 -20.61 23.50 3.57
N ASP A 579 -21.27 24.45 4.22
CA ASP A 579 -20.99 25.89 4.16
C ASP A 579 -19.66 26.28 4.83
N GLU A 580 -19.04 25.40 5.63
CA GLU A 580 -17.71 25.62 6.23
C GLU A 580 -16.60 25.68 5.19
N LYS A 581 -16.84 25.15 4.00
CA LYS A 581 -15.88 25.15 2.89
C LYS A 581 -16.13 26.27 1.90
N GLY A 582 -15.02 26.73 1.31
CA GLY A 582 -15.02 27.79 0.30
C GLY A 582 -15.56 27.31 -1.05
N ALA A 583 -15.38 28.11 -2.09
CA ALA A 583 -16.01 27.88 -3.40
C ALA A 583 -15.44 26.72 -4.25
N LYS A 584 -14.70 25.79 -3.65
CA LYS A 584 -14.00 24.71 -4.36
C LYS A 584 -14.67 23.34 -4.28
N GLY A 585 -15.52 23.10 -3.29
CA GLY A 585 -16.12 21.79 -3.09
C GLY A 585 -17.08 21.42 -4.22
N SER A 586 -16.94 20.20 -4.72
CA SER A 586 -17.70 19.69 -5.85
C SER A 586 -17.96 18.19 -5.66
N VAL A 587 -19.21 17.81 -5.37
CA VAL A 587 -19.53 16.43 -4.97
C VAL A 587 -20.79 15.87 -5.65
N THR A 588 -20.88 14.56 -5.76
CA THR A 588 -22.10 13.84 -6.15
C THR A 588 -22.55 12.88 -5.05
N PHE A 589 -23.83 12.88 -4.72
CA PHE A 589 -24.43 11.99 -3.73
C PHE A 589 -25.14 10.82 -4.40
N GLU A 590 -24.98 9.62 -3.84
CA GLU A 590 -25.73 8.43 -4.27
C GLU A 590 -26.25 7.64 -3.08
N ILE A 591 -27.48 7.12 -3.19
CA ILE A 591 -28.02 6.10 -2.29
C ILE A 591 -28.09 4.79 -3.07
N ARG A 592 -27.51 3.73 -2.50
CA ARG A 592 -27.48 2.39 -3.08
C ARG A 592 -28.17 1.39 -2.16
N ALA A 593 -29.01 0.52 -2.74
CA ALA A 593 -29.74 -0.54 -2.07
C ALA A 593 -29.19 -1.90 -2.54
N ASP A 594 -28.56 -2.66 -1.64
CA ASP A 594 -27.85 -3.93 -1.98
C ASP A 594 -26.94 -3.81 -3.22
N GLY A 595 -26.23 -2.68 -3.32
CA GLY A 595 -25.32 -2.35 -4.42
C GLY A 595 -25.98 -1.74 -5.66
N ARG A 596 -27.31 -1.82 -5.81
CA ARG A 596 -28.06 -1.14 -6.88
C ARG A 596 -28.16 0.34 -6.58
N LYS A 597 -27.74 1.20 -7.50
CA LYS A 597 -27.98 2.65 -7.39
C LYS A 597 -29.48 2.94 -7.42
N ALA A 598 -30.01 3.39 -6.28
CA ALA A 598 -31.42 3.66 -6.09
C ALA A 598 -31.75 5.14 -6.35
N ALA A 599 -30.84 6.04 -5.98
CA ALA A 599 -30.93 7.46 -6.30
C ALA A 599 -29.54 8.08 -6.43
N SER A 600 -29.43 9.18 -7.19
CA SER A 600 -28.23 10.02 -7.23
C SER A 600 -28.56 11.45 -7.58
N THR A 601 -27.68 12.36 -7.20
CA THR A 601 -27.70 13.75 -7.67
C THR A 601 -26.87 13.89 -8.95
N GLY A 602 -26.85 15.10 -9.51
CA GLY A 602 -25.72 15.55 -10.32
C GLY A 602 -24.60 16.10 -9.42
N VAL A 603 -23.63 16.79 -10.01
CA VAL A 603 -22.60 17.52 -9.26
C VAL A 603 -23.23 18.70 -8.52
N LEU A 604 -22.98 18.78 -7.22
CA LEU A 604 -23.38 19.86 -6.33
C LEU A 604 -22.15 20.65 -5.90
N THR A 605 -22.33 21.95 -5.68
CA THR A 605 -21.28 22.88 -5.26
C THR A 605 -21.79 23.73 -4.10
N ASN A 606 -20.88 24.40 -3.37
CA ASN A 606 -21.23 25.29 -2.25
C ASN A 606 -22.19 26.44 -2.62
N ALA A 607 -22.36 26.74 -3.92
CA ALA A 607 -23.30 27.77 -4.39
C ALA A 607 -24.75 27.29 -4.50
N MET A 608 -25.00 25.98 -4.36
CA MET A 608 -26.33 25.39 -4.53
C MET A 608 -27.06 25.30 -3.19
N ALA A 609 -28.38 25.51 -3.24
CA ALA A 609 -29.26 25.25 -2.11
C ALA A 609 -29.34 23.72 -1.82
N PRO A 610 -29.76 23.31 -0.60
CA PRO A 610 -29.94 21.91 -0.27
C PRO A 610 -30.80 21.18 -1.29
N GLN A 611 -30.34 20.02 -1.78
CA GLN A 611 -31.07 19.21 -2.73
C GLN A 611 -31.77 18.05 -2.02
N PRO A 612 -33.10 17.88 -2.18
CA PRO A 612 -33.78 16.70 -1.68
C PRO A 612 -33.35 15.45 -2.48
N LEU A 613 -32.96 14.40 -1.77
CA LEU A 613 -32.66 13.08 -2.33
C LEU A 613 -33.54 12.03 -1.65
N SER A 614 -34.20 11.19 -2.44
CA SER A 614 -35.07 10.12 -1.95
C SER A 614 -34.83 8.85 -2.75
N ALA A 615 -34.78 7.71 -2.07
CA ALA A 615 -34.50 6.41 -2.66
C ALA A 615 -35.48 5.35 -2.15
N ASP A 616 -36.02 4.55 -3.08
CA ASP A 616 -36.73 3.30 -2.79
C ASP A 616 -35.71 2.20 -2.47
N VAL A 617 -35.80 1.72 -1.22
CA VAL A 617 -34.94 0.68 -0.65
C VAL A 617 -35.76 -0.56 -0.25
N THR A 618 -36.99 -0.71 -0.73
CA THR A 618 -37.86 -1.84 -0.37
C THR A 618 -37.17 -3.18 -0.65
N GLY A 619 -37.13 -4.02 0.39
CA GLY A 619 -36.51 -5.34 0.35
C GLY A 619 -34.99 -5.37 0.47
N ALA A 620 -34.32 -4.21 0.55
CA ALA A 620 -32.88 -4.13 0.67
C ALA A 620 -32.39 -4.57 2.05
N GLN A 621 -31.33 -5.39 2.08
CA GLN A 621 -30.66 -5.76 3.33
C GLN A 621 -29.74 -4.65 3.83
N VAL A 622 -29.05 -3.98 2.91
CA VAL A 622 -28.08 -2.92 3.19
C VAL A 622 -28.41 -1.67 2.37
N VAL A 623 -28.37 -0.52 3.04
CA VAL A 623 -28.36 0.80 2.41
C VAL A 623 -26.95 1.36 2.50
N ARG A 624 -26.40 1.80 1.37
CA ARG A 624 -25.11 2.48 1.29
C ARG A 624 -25.29 3.92 0.81
N LEU A 625 -24.73 4.85 1.57
CA LEU A 625 -24.62 6.27 1.25
C LEU A 625 -23.24 6.49 0.65
N VAL A 626 -23.15 7.13 -0.52
CA VAL A 626 -21.90 7.38 -1.23
C VAL A 626 -21.80 8.85 -1.58
N VAL A 627 -20.64 9.45 -1.34
CA VAL A 627 -20.27 10.76 -1.90
C VAL A 627 -19.03 10.59 -2.74
N THR A 628 -19.07 11.08 -3.98
CA THR A 628 -17.92 11.07 -4.90
C THR A 628 -17.51 12.49 -5.26
N ASP A 629 -16.24 12.64 -5.67
CA ASP A 629 -15.71 13.84 -6.34
C ASP A 629 -16.58 14.19 -7.57
N GLY A 630 -16.78 15.49 -7.81
CA GLY A 630 -17.46 16.03 -8.99
C GLY A 630 -16.61 16.02 -10.27
N GLY A 631 -15.33 15.64 -10.16
CA GLY A 631 -14.41 15.39 -11.27
C GLY A 631 -13.31 16.43 -11.40
N ASP A 632 -13.10 17.27 -10.40
CA ASP A 632 -12.05 18.29 -10.30
C ASP A 632 -11.07 18.07 -9.14
N GLY A 633 -11.18 16.93 -8.46
CA GLY A 633 -10.33 16.53 -7.35
C GLY A 633 -11.00 16.82 -6.01
N VAL A 634 -10.53 16.16 -4.95
CA VAL A 634 -11.24 16.13 -3.67
C VAL A 634 -11.03 17.35 -2.75
N ASP A 635 -10.48 18.45 -3.26
CA ASP A 635 -10.15 19.63 -2.43
C ASP A 635 -11.43 20.30 -1.93
N SER A 636 -11.63 20.31 -0.61
CA SER A 636 -12.80 20.91 0.05
C SER A 636 -14.14 20.21 -0.21
N ASP A 637 -14.11 18.92 -0.57
CA ASP A 637 -15.29 18.08 -0.84
C ASP A 637 -16.01 17.60 0.43
N HIS A 638 -16.34 18.54 1.32
CA HIS A 638 -17.10 18.28 2.54
C HIS A 638 -18.58 18.21 2.20
N GLY A 639 -19.15 17.01 2.19
CA GLY A 639 -20.55 16.76 1.84
C GLY A 639 -21.39 16.48 3.07
N ASP A 640 -22.61 17.01 3.08
CA ASP A 640 -23.58 16.86 4.16
C ASP A 640 -24.79 16.02 3.73
N TRP A 641 -25.17 15.08 4.61
CA TRP A 641 -26.45 14.38 4.58
C TRP A 641 -27.38 14.95 5.67
N GLY A 642 -28.02 16.08 5.42
CA GLY A 642 -28.96 16.73 6.35
C GLY A 642 -30.34 16.05 6.42
N ASP A 643 -30.94 16.00 7.61
CA ASP A 643 -32.24 15.33 7.90
C ASP A 643 -32.30 13.92 7.27
N LEU A 644 -31.23 13.15 7.47
CA LEU A 644 -31.07 11.81 6.90
C LEU A 644 -31.97 10.80 7.63
N ARG A 645 -33.02 10.34 6.96
CA ARG A 645 -34.07 9.48 7.52
C ARG A 645 -34.21 8.16 6.77
N ILE A 646 -34.68 7.15 7.47
CA ILE A 646 -35.12 5.86 6.93
C ILE A 646 -36.53 5.56 7.43
N THR A 647 -37.36 4.94 6.59
CA THR A 647 -38.72 4.48 6.93
C THR A 647 -38.83 2.98 6.75
N CYS A 648 -39.32 2.32 7.81
CA CYS A 648 -39.63 0.92 7.99
C CYS A 648 -40.90 0.87 8.89
#